data_AF-A0A899G4Y1-F1
#
_entry.id   AF-A0A899G4Y1-F1
#
_cell.length_a   1.000
_cell.length_b   1.000
_cell.length_c   1.000
_cell.angle_alpha   90.00
_cell.angle_beta   90.00
_cell.angle_gamma   90.00
#
_symmetry.space_group_name_H-M   'P 1'
#
loop_
_entity.id
_entity.type
_entity.pdbx_description
1 polymer ?
#
loop_
_entity_poly.entity_id
_entity_poly.type
_entity_poly.pdbx_seq_one_letter_code
_entity_poly.pdbx_strand_id
1 'polypeptide(L)'
;MMSLDSPVKEGSTYGADEEQISNKDEKQLLSLGYVQTLHRTYEFLDNFSTGFVALYFIGGIRIVFTTGLFSGGPQAYWISYLISCFGMCITAAVMAETCSALPASGSIYLWASKYASPKYTRLIGFVVAWWSIGAWVSFVAANTQSAANFVLSTIKELPIFGINFATSTNVFKFRVVQWLLSEFLLALSASLNYFKPQIFKYVLRMSCMVVILDFLLNIIWLPIGVSKTYGFQDISFLMKTYNGTNATPIWNWCLSFLSTSGILVGFDAPGHIAEETKNASLAAARSVFMSAFVTGFFGLPVVFLFIFCSPKIDVLFSLDAPQPFVYLYSLALGKKAHVFLNLVIVFGHLLNTTVAIISSSRLVYAVARDCPFSRFGWLSKVDSWRQPRNSITLVYIASSIILCIMLISQVAFTSFISAMSLPTVCAYGLIALIRLLHKSEDRFETKWSLGRFSRPFQFITFIWCIFIVSVLASPYQFPVSALTFNYAPVMLVLLTLASLIVYWMVPRLGLADEKDISVKGLEIIRQCQAVYLEAYTSILCVSKEKLEAFYGCSVTLVNREKVEYDGNILLQEAREMNVALLVVGDPLSATTHVDLLLRARRENIPTQIVHNASIMTAIGAVGLQLYNFGQTVSLVFFTETWKPNSIYFRIKENRDLGLHTLILLDLHVQEPLLESLVKGKKIYEEPLFMSIPHAINQLLELELLCHENVYDESTLAVGVSRMGSSTEKIVAGSLKQLASVDFGPPLHSLILLGSKIHILEIEYVREFALDIKIFDSLTRQQFPSLYKI
;
A
#
# COMPACT_ATOMS: atom_id res chain seq x y z
N MET A 1 -42.89 -22.91 -52.58
CA MET A 1 -42.40 -21.90 -51.62
C MET A 1 -42.04 -22.68 -50.36
N MET A 2 -40.77 -23.03 -50.12
CA MET A 2 -39.66 -22.12 -49.77
C MET A 2 -39.99 -21.46 -48.42
N SER A 3 -39.84 -22.15 -47.28
CA SER A 3 -38.59 -22.44 -46.54
C SER A 3 -37.96 -21.18 -45.93
N LEU A 4 -37.87 -21.13 -44.61
CA LEU A 4 -36.67 -20.73 -43.86
C LEU A 4 -36.89 -20.95 -42.35
N ASP A 5 -36.71 -22.20 -41.91
CA ASP A 5 -36.15 -22.43 -40.58
C ASP A 5 -34.69 -21.95 -40.60
N SER A 6 -34.26 -21.22 -39.58
CA SER A 6 -32.85 -21.03 -39.29
C SER A 6 -32.64 -21.17 -37.78
N PRO A 7 -31.85 -22.16 -37.31
CA PRO A 7 -31.68 -22.39 -35.89
C PRO A 7 -30.86 -21.27 -35.25
N VAL A 8 -31.22 -20.90 -34.02
CA VAL A 8 -30.35 -20.13 -33.14
C VAL A 8 -29.06 -20.92 -32.97
N LYS A 9 -27.95 -20.42 -33.52
CA LYS A 9 -26.63 -21.02 -33.31
C LYS A 9 -26.26 -20.90 -31.83
N GLU A 10 -25.92 -22.03 -31.23
CA GLU A 10 -25.30 -22.07 -29.91
C GLU A 10 -24.00 -21.26 -29.92
N GLY A 11 -24.05 -20.05 -29.36
CA GLY A 11 -22.88 -19.22 -29.13
C GLY A 11 -22.12 -19.71 -27.91
N SER A 12 -21.11 -20.55 -28.13
CA SER A 12 -19.98 -20.85 -27.23
C SER A 12 -20.25 -20.83 -25.72
N THR A 13 -20.21 -22.01 -25.08
CA THR A 13 -20.28 -22.25 -23.63
C THR A 13 -19.22 -21.55 -22.76
N TYR A 14 -18.36 -20.70 -23.33
CA TYR A 14 -17.33 -19.93 -22.61
C TYR A 14 -17.83 -18.62 -21.96
N GLY A 15 -19.06 -18.17 -22.23
CA GLY A 15 -19.57 -16.89 -21.71
C GLY A 15 -20.11 -16.93 -20.26
N ALA A 16 -20.91 -17.94 -19.93
CA ALA A 16 -21.69 -17.96 -18.68
C ALA A 16 -20.83 -18.14 -17.42
N ASP A 17 -19.75 -18.93 -17.50
CA ASP A 17 -18.84 -19.14 -16.37
C ASP A 17 -18.00 -17.90 -16.07
N GLU A 18 -17.61 -17.11 -17.08
CA GLU A 18 -16.79 -15.91 -16.86
C GLU A 18 -17.56 -14.80 -16.11
N GLU A 19 -18.84 -14.58 -16.42
CA GLU A 19 -19.68 -13.65 -15.67
C GLU A 19 -19.87 -14.10 -14.21
N GLN A 20 -20.15 -15.39 -13.98
CA GLN A 20 -20.30 -15.92 -12.62
C GLN A 20 -19.00 -15.84 -11.81
N ILE A 21 -17.85 -16.13 -12.42
CA ILE A 21 -16.53 -16.03 -11.77
C ILE A 21 -16.20 -14.57 -11.46
N SER A 22 -16.44 -13.64 -12.40
CA SER A 22 -16.19 -12.22 -12.17
C SER A 22 -17.04 -11.67 -11.02
N ASN A 23 -18.33 -12.01 -10.98
CA ASN A 23 -19.25 -11.59 -9.92
C ASN A 23 -18.87 -12.16 -8.54
N LYS A 24 -18.33 -13.38 -8.47
CA LYS A 24 -17.82 -13.98 -7.23
C LYS A 24 -16.53 -13.31 -6.73
N ASP A 25 -15.54 -13.13 -7.60
CA ASP A 25 -14.28 -12.48 -7.22
C ASP A 25 -14.48 -10.98 -6.92
N GLU A 26 -15.45 -10.31 -7.55
CA GLU A 26 -15.83 -8.93 -7.24
C GLU A 26 -16.45 -8.82 -5.84
N LYS A 27 -17.36 -9.73 -5.47
CA LYS A 27 -17.90 -9.84 -4.10
C LYS A 27 -16.81 -10.12 -3.06
N GLN A 28 -15.81 -10.95 -3.38
CA GLN A 28 -14.67 -11.20 -2.49
C GLN A 28 -13.76 -9.95 -2.36
N LEU A 29 -13.61 -9.14 -3.41
CA LEU A 29 -12.85 -7.89 -3.33
C LEU A 29 -13.61 -6.83 -2.49
N LEU A 30 -14.94 -6.75 -2.66
CA LEU A 30 -15.82 -5.88 -1.88
C LEU A 30 -15.83 -6.24 -0.39
N SER A 31 -15.83 -7.53 -0.02
CA SER A 31 -15.76 -7.95 1.39
C SER A 31 -14.43 -7.62 2.08
N LEU A 32 -13.37 -7.37 1.30
CA LEU A 32 -12.08 -6.87 1.81
C LEU A 32 -12.03 -5.32 1.96
N GLY A 33 -13.09 -4.63 1.52
CA GLY A 33 -13.22 -3.18 1.54
C GLY A 33 -12.78 -2.47 0.25
N TYR A 34 -12.64 -3.19 -0.87
CA TYR A 34 -12.15 -2.63 -2.14
C TYR A 34 -13.19 -2.72 -3.26
N VAL A 35 -13.39 -1.63 -3.99
CA VAL A 35 -14.14 -1.62 -5.25
C VAL A 35 -13.20 -2.04 -6.38
N GLN A 36 -13.69 -2.84 -7.34
CA GLN A 36 -12.87 -3.30 -8.45
C GLN A 36 -12.53 -2.15 -9.42
N THR A 37 -11.26 -1.76 -9.45
CA THR A 37 -10.77 -0.65 -10.27
C THR A 37 -10.06 -1.12 -11.54
N LEU A 38 -9.26 -2.18 -11.43
CA LEU A 38 -8.50 -2.73 -12.54
C LEU A 38 -9.34 -3.74 -13.35
N HIS A 39 -9.01 -3.91 -14.63
CA HIS A 39 -9.72 -4.85 -15.50
C HIS A 39 -9.17 -6.27 -15.34
N ARG A 40 -10.03 -7.26 -15.11
CA ARG A 40 -9.63 -8.68 -15.09
C ARG A 40 -9.37 -9.16 -16.52
N THR A 41 -8.10 -9.29 -16.88
CA THR A 41 -7.66 -9.66 -18.24
C THR A 41 -6.73 -10.87 -18.23
N TYR A 42 -6.04 -11.14 -17.12
CA TYR A 42 -5.04 -12.21 -17.05
C TYR A 42 -5.64 -13.56 -16.66
N GLU A 43 -5.25 -14.59 -17.41
CA GLU A 43 -5.51 -15.99 -17.09
C GLU A 43 -4.44 -16.54 -16.13
N PHE A 44 -4.62 -17.77 -15.64
CA PHE A 44 -3.63 -18.43 -14.77
C PHE A 44 -2.22 -18.48 -15.39
N LEU A 45 -2.10 -18.78 -16.69
CA LEU A 45 -0.79 -18.82 -17.37
C LEU A 45 -0.13 -17.44 -17.48
N ASP A 46 -0.92 -16.39 -17.66
CA ASP A 46 -0.41 -15.02 -17.72
C ASP A 46 0.10 -14.60 -16.33
N ASN A 47 -0.66 -14.90 -15.27
CA ASN A 47 -0.26 -14.59 -13.91
C ASN A 47 0.96 -15.41 -13.45
N PHE A 48 0.99 -16.72 -13.73
CA PHE A 48 2.16 -17.58 -13.51
C PHE A 48 3.41 -17.05 -14.24
N SER A 49 3.25 -16.58 -15.48
CA SER A 49 4.35 -16.02 -16.26
C SER A 49 4.97 -14.80 -15.59
N THR A 50 4.21 -13.98 -14.83
CA THR A 50 4.81 -12.85 -14.10
C THR A 50 5.82 -13.30 -13.04
N GLY A 51 5.48 -14.29 -12.21
CA GLY A 51 6.41 -14.82 -11.20
C GLY A 51 7.59 -15.55 -11.81
N PHE A 52 7.34 -16.39 -12.83
CA PHE A 52 8.40 -17.16 -13.48
C PHE A 52 9.40 -16.27 -14.24
N VAL A 53 8.92 -15.20 -14.90
CA VAL A 53 9.77 -14.24 -15.62
C VAL A 53 10.45 -13.26 -14.68
N ALA A 54 9.78 -12.81 -13.60
CA ALA A 54 10.40 -11.91 -12.60
C ALA A 54 11.62 -12.55 -11.93
N LEU A 55 11.55 -13.85 -11.62
CA LEU A 55 12.67 -14.60 -11.05
C LEU A 55 13.82 -14.83 -12.06
N TYR A 56 13.50 -15.02 -13.35
CA TYR A 56 14.43 -15.34 -14.46
C TYR A 56 15.66 -16.15 -14.01
N PHE A 57 15.42 -17.33 -13.42
CA PHE A 57 16.41 -18.06 -12.62
C PHE A 57 17.77 -18.27 -13.30
N ILE A 58 17.79 -18.50 -14.61
CA ILE A 58 19.01 -18.73 -15.39
C ILE A 58 19.86 -17.45 -15.49
N GLY A 59 19.21 -16.31 -15.77
CA GLY A 59 19.85 -15.00 -15.74
C GLY A 59 20.40 -14.67 -14.36
N GLY A 60 19.59 -14.92 -13.31
CA GLY A 60 20.01 -14.79 -11.92
C GLY A 60 21.27 -15.63 -11.61
N ILE A 61 21.24 -16.93 -11.93
CA ILE A 61 22.36 -17.85 -11.72
C ILE A 61 23.63 -17.33 -12.39
N ARG A 62 23.57 -16.85 -13.65
CA ARG A 62 24.77 -16.31 -14.34
C ARG A 62 25.36 -15.08 -13.67
N ILE A 63 24.53 -14.16 -13.21
CA ILE A 63 24.98 -12.91 -12.58
C ILE A 63 25.75 -13.24 -11.31
N VAL A 64 25.22 -14.13 -10.47
CA VAL A 64 25.82 -14.44 -9.15
C VAL A 64 26.79 -15.62 -9.18
N PHE A 65 26.93 -16.36 -10.28
CA PHE A 65 27.74 -17.59 -10.36
C PHE A 65 29.18 -17.39 -9.85
N THR A 66 29.85 -16.36 -10.36
CA THR A 66 31.25 -16.05 -10.01
C THR A 66 31.36 -15.67 -8.53
N THR A 67 30.40 -14.87 -8.02
CA THR A 67 30.31 -14.47 -6.60
C THR A 67 30.05 -15.66 -5.67
N GLY A 68 29.19 -16.60 -6.08
CA GLY A 68 28.89 -17.82 -5.32
C GLY A 68 30.09 -18.75 -5.22
N LEU A 69 30.80 -18.96 -6.34
CA LEU A 69 32.06 -19.72 -6.36
C LEU A 69 33.17 -19.04 -5.56
N PHE A 70 33.28 -17.71 -5.62
CA PHE A 70 34.25 -16.94 -4.83
C PHE A 70 33.99 -17.07 -3.31
N SER A 71 32.70 -17.13 -2.93
CA SER A 71 32.26 -17.15 -1.54
C SER A 71 32.31 -18.52 -0.87
N GLY A 72 32.34 -19.64 -1.62
CA GLY A 72 32.35 -20.97 -1.00
C GLY A 72 32.90 -22.12 -1.86
N GLY A 73 33.21 -21.87 -3.12
CA GLY A 73 33.52 -22.89 -4.12
C GLY A 73 32.31 -23.69 -4.60
N PRO A 74 32.51 -24.60 -5.57
CA PRO A 74 31.44 -25.40 -6.15
C PRO A 74 30.58 -26.13 -5.11
N GLN A 75 31.21 -26.76 -4.10
CA GLN A 75 30.53 -27.61 -3.13
C GLN A 75 29.50 -26.83 -2.30
N ALA A 76 29.91 -25.69 -1.74
CA ALA A 76 29.02 -24.85 -0.96
C ALA A 76 27.91 -24.25 -1.82
N TYR A 77 28.19 -23.91 -3.08
CA TYR A 77 27.22 -23.27 -3.96
C TYR A 77 26.02 -24.18 -4.29
N TRP A 78 26.25 -25.44 -4.71
CA TRP A 78 25.14 -26.33 -5.08
C TRP A 78 24.34 -26.80 -3.86
N ILE A 79 25.00 -27.07 -2.72
CA ILE A 79 24.31 -27.48 -1.48
C ILE A 79 23.46 -26.34 -0.93
N SER A 80 24.01 -25.13 -0.86
CA SER A 80 23.26 -23.96 -0.41
C SER A 80 22.10 -23.63 -1.39
N TYR A 81 22.26 -23.88 -2.68
CA TYR A 81 21.16 -23.72 -3.65
C TYR A 81 20.02 -24.72 -3.37
N LEU A 82 20.36 -25.99 -3.14
CA LEU A 82 19.38 -27.03 -2.79
C LEU A 82 18.63 -26.70 -1.50
N ILE A 83 19.34 -26.31 -0.43
CA ILE A 83 18.73 -25.89 0.84
C ILE A 83 17.85 -24.65 0.62
N SER A 84 18.32 -23.69 -0.18
CA SER A 84 17.55 -22.48 -0.51
C SER A 84 16.26 -22.80 -1.25
N CYS A 85 16.27 -23.77 -2.18
CA CYS A 85 15.06 -24.23 -2.87
C CYS A 85 14.00 -24.75 -1.88
N PHE A 86 14.39 -25.52 -0.85
CA PHE A 86 13.44 -26.02 0.15
C PHE A 86 12.88 -24.89 1.03
N GLY A 87 13.73 -24.04 1.62
CA GLY A 87 13.28 -22.92 2.45
C GLY A 87 12.40 -21.93 1.69
N MET A 88 12.74 -21.70 0.41
CA MET A 88 11.97 -20.91 -0.55
C MET A 88 10.60 -21.53 -0.85
N CYS A 89 10.51 -22.83 -1.18
CA CYS A 89 9.22 -23.46 -1.47
C CYS A 89 8.27 -23.44 -0.27
N ILE A 90 8.79 -23.59 0.95
CA ILE A 90 8.00 -23.46 2.19
C ILE A 90 7.51 -22.01 2.37
N THR A 91 8.40 -21.02 2.18
CA THR A 91 8.06 -19.59 2.22
C THR A 91 6.96 -19.25 1.19
N ALA A 92 7.12 -19.72 -0.04
CA ALA A 92 6.15 -19.50 -1.12
C ALA A 92 4.79 -20.17 -0.84
N ALA A 93 4.76 -21.32 -0.17
CA ALA A 93 3.51 -21.96 0.25
C ALA A 93 2.77 -21.16 1.32
N VAL A 94 3.49 -20.59 2.30
CA VAL A 94 2.92 -19.69 3.32
C VAL A 94 2.37 -18.41 2.68
N MET A 95 3.11 -17.82 1.74
CA MET A 95 2.65 -16.64 1.00
C MET A 95 1.47 -16.96 0.06
N ALA A 96 1.41 -18.15 -0.53
CA ALA A 96 0.29 -18.58 -1.38
C ALA A 96 -1.02 -18.72 -0.61
N GLU A 97 -1.01 -19.31 0.60
CA GLU A 97 -2.18 -19.37 1.48
C GLU A 97 -2.67 -17.95 1.84
N THR A 98 -1.74 -17.07 2.17
CA THR A 98 -2.01 -15.64 2.45
C THR A 98 -2.57 -14.90 1.22
N CYS A 99 -2.00 -15.13 0.03
CA CYS A 99 -2.48 -14.58 -1.24
C CYS A 99 -3.90 -15.07 -1.58
N SER A 100 -4.26 -16.28 -1.15
CA SER A 100 -5.58 -16.86 -1.40
C SER A 100 -6.69 -16.20 -0.59
N ALA A 101 -6.40 -15.85 0.66
CA ALA A 101 -7.29 -15.06 1.52
C ALA A 101 -7.42 -13.61 1.04
N LEU A 102 -6.31 -13.00 0.60
CA LEU A 102 -6.21 -11.57 0.27
C LEU A 102 -5.74 -11.33 -1.18
N PRO A 103 -6.55 -11.70 -2.20
CA PRO A 103 -6.19 -11.61 -3.61
C PRO A 103 -6.47 -10.22 -4.21
N ALA A 104 -5.80 -9.18 -3.68
CA ALA A 104 -5.90 -7.82 -4.19
C ALA A 104 -4.51 -7.22 -4.47
N SER A 105 -4.43 -6.27 -5.40
CA SER A 105 -3.18 -5.57 -5.72
C SER A 105 -2.60 -4.89 -4.48
N GLY A 106 -1.28 -5.01 -4.33
CA GLY A 106 -0.55 -4.59 -3.13
C GLY A 106 0.14 -5.73 -2.39
N SER A 107 -0.31 -6.97 -2.56
CA SER A 107 0.39 -8.18 -2.11
C SER A 107 0.94 -8.07 -0.68
N ILE A 108 2.27 -8.16 -0.49
CA ILE A 108 2.90 -8.26 0.83
C ILE A 108 2.58 -7.11 1.81
N TYR A 109 2.34 -5.86 1.37
CA TYR A 109 1.92 -4.81 2.32
C TYR A 109 0.49 -5.04 2.81
N LEU A 110 -0.41 -5.44 1.92
CA LEU A 110 -1.80 -5.69 2.25
C LEU A 110 -1.89 -6.90 3.20
N TRP A 111 -1.12 -7.94 2.88
CA TRP A 111 -1.00 -9.14 3.71
C TRP A 111 -0.50 -8.80 5.12
N ALA A 112 0.62 -8.07 5.23
CA ALA A 112 1.15 -7.65 6.53
C ALA A 112 0.16 -6.80 7.34
N SER A 113 -0.55 -5.86 6.69
CA SER A 113 -1.48 -4.95 7.35
C SER A 113 -2.75 -5.63 7.86
N LYS A 114 -3.38 -6.53 7.07
CA LYS A 114 -4.63 -7.23 7.42
C LYS A 114 -4.41 -8.37 8.44
N TYR A 115 -3.21 -8.98 8.49
CA TYR A 115 -2.89 -9.97 9.53
C TYR A 115 -2.43 -9.33 10.85
N ALA A 116 -1.89 -8.12 10.83
CA ALA A 116 -1.53 -7.38 12.04
C ALA A 116 -2.73 -7.11 12.96
N SER A 117 -2.44 -6.82 14.25
CA SER A 117 -3.43 -6.33 15.21
C SER A 117 -3.94 -4.94 14.79
N PRO A 118 -5.24 -4.60 14.97
CA PRO A 118 -5.82 -3.33 14.52
C PRO A 118 -5.04 -2.08 14.94
N LYS A 119 -4.44 -2.08 16.13
CA LYS A 119 -3.59 -0.99 16.64
C LYS A 119 -2.34 -0.73 15.78
N TYR A 120 -1.79 -1.78 15.17
CA TYR A 120 -0.52 -1.73 14.43
C TYR A 120 -0.69 -1.93 12.91
N THR A 121 -1.88 -2.31 12.42
CA THR A 121 -2.22 -2.50 11.00
C THR A 121 -1.67 -1.42 10.09
N ARG A 122 -1.90 -0.14 10.41
CA ARG A 122 -1.44 0.99 9.58
C ARG A 122 0.08 1.17 9.62
N LEU A 123 0.72 0.99 10.77
CA LEU A 123 2.18 1.13 10.93
C LEU A 123 2.92 0.01 10.18
N ILE A 124 2.52 -1.24 10.41
CA ILE A 124 3.12 -2.42 9.79
C ILE A 124 2.91 -2.40 8.27
N GLY A 125 1.69 -2.08 7.82
CA GLY A 125 1.40 -1.90 6.39
C GLY A 125 2.28 -0.84 5.74
N PHE A 126 2.53 0.28 6.42
CA PHE A 126 3.36 1.37 5.89
C PHE A 126 4.83 0.98 5.78
N VAL A 127 5.41 0.37 6.81
CA VAL A 127 6.80 -0.09 6.79
C VAL A 127 7.01 -1.13 5.70
N VAL A 128 6.11 -2.12 5.59
CA VAL A 128 6.20 -3.16 4.56
C VAL A 128 5.96 -2.62 3.15
N ALA A 129 5.10 -1.61 2.98
CA ALA A 129 4.93 -0.91 1.71
C ALA A 129 6.23 -0.24 1.24
N TRP A 130 6.93 0.49 2.12
CA TRP A 130 8.21 1.12 1.79
C TRP A 130 9.32 0.11 1.52
N TRP A 131 9.40 -0.97 2.32
CA TRP A 131 10.30 -2.09 2.08
C TRP A 131 10.08 -2.72 0.70
N SER A 132 8.82 -3.03 0.36
CA SER A 132 8.45 -3.65 -0.91
C SER A 132 8.72 -2.73 -2.10
N ILE A 133 8.36 -1.44 -2.03
CA ILE A 133 8.60 -0.48 -3.11
C ILE A 133 10.10 -0.28 -3.33
N GLY A 134 10.87 -0.05 -2.26
CA GLY A 134 12.33 0.14 -2.34
C GLY A 134 13.03 -1.07 -2.97
N ALA A 135 12.63 -2.28 -2.59
CA ALA A 135 13.14 -3.51 -3.16
C ALA A 135 12.81 -3.67 -4.65
N TRP A 136 11.54 -3.57 -5.01
CA TRP A 136 11.07 -3.80 -6.37
C TRP A 136 11.59 -2.77 -7.38
N VAL A 137 11.68 -1.48 -7.02
CA VAL A 137 12.30 -0.45 -7.87
C VAL A 137 13.80 -0.71 -8.03
N SER A 138 14.47 -1.19 -6.98
CA SER A 138 15.89 -1.55 -7.07
C SER A 138 16.14 -2.78 -7.94
N PHE A 139 15.24 -3.77 -7.94
CA PHE A 139 15.33 -4.90 -8.88
C PHE A 139 15.19 -4.45 -10.35
N VAL A 140 14.36 -3.44 -10.65
CA VAL A 140 14.27 -2.85 -12.00
C VAL A 140 15.61 -2.22 -12.43
N ALA A 141 16.27 -1.46 -11.54
CA ALA A 141 17.60 -0.90 -11.78
C ALA A 141 18.70 -1.98 -11.90
N ALA A 142 18.65 -3.04 -11.07
CA ALA A 142 19.59 -4.14 -11.09
C ALA A 142 19.52 -4.96 -12.39
N ASN A 143 18.32 -5.26 -12.87
CA ASN A 143 18.09 -6.05 -14.08
C ASN A 143 18.55 -5.29 -15.34
N THR A 144 18.32 -3.97 -15.40
CA THR A 144 18.77 -3.11 -16.51
C THR A 144 20.28 -2.86 -16.51
N GLN A 145 20.91 -2.73 -15.34
CA GLN A 145 22.36 -2.74 -15.23
C GLN A 145 22.95 -4.08 -15.71
N SER A 146 22.35 -5.19 -15.29
CA SER A 146 22.80 -6.53 -15.70
C SER A 146 22.74 -6.72 -17.22
N ALA A 147 21.63 -6.32 -17.86
CA ALA A 147 21.50 -6.34 -19.31
C ALA A 147 22.61 -5.52 -20.02
N ALA A 148 22.90 -4.30 -19.52
CA ALA A 148 23.99 -3.48 -20.04
C ALA A 148 25.37 -4.13 -19.85
N ASN A 149 25.63 -4.80 -18.72
CA ASN A 149 26.88 -5.50 -18.47
C ASN A 149 27.11 -6.67 -19.45
N PHE A 150 26.05 -7.41 -19.80
CA PHE A 150 26.11 -8.46 -20.83
C PHE A 150 26.43 -7.88 -22.22
N VAL A 151 25.78 -6.77 -22.61
CA VAL A 151 26.07 -6.08 -23.88
C VAL A 151 27.52 -5.59 -23.94
N LEU A 152 27.98 -4.85 -22.92
CA LEU A 152 29.34 -4.29 -22.88
C LEU A 152 30.42 -5.37 -22.88
N SER A 153 30.21 -6.46 -22.13
CA SER A 153 31.14 -7.60 -22.12
C SER A 153 31.19 -8.32 -23.48
N THR A 154 30.07 -8.34 -24.23
CA THR A 154 30.03 -8.89 -25.60
C THR A 154 30.73 -7.98 -26.61
N ILE A 155 30.56 -6.65 -26.49
CA ILE A 155 31.26 -5.68 -27.35
C ILE A 155 32.78 -5.77 -27.13
N LYS A 156 33.23 -5.92 -25.89
CA LYS A 156 34.66 -6.09 -25.55
C LYS A 156 35.29 -7.33 -26.21
N GLU A 157 34.52 -8.42 -26.35
CA GLU A 157 34.98 -9.67 -27.00
C GLU A 157 34.99 -9.61 -28.53
N LEU A 158 34.32 -8.63 -29.15
CA LEU A 158 34.19 -8.49 -30.60
C LEU A 158 35.25 -7.54 -31.17
N PRO A 159 36.29 -8.03 -31.89
CA PRO A 159 37.37 -7.18 -32.40
C PRO A 159 36.92 -6.14 -33.46
N ILE A 160 35.71 -6.29 -34.00
CA ILE A 160 35.16 -5.51 -35.12
C ILE A 160 35.12 -4.01 -34.80
N PHE A 161 34.96 -3.62 -33.54
CA PHE A 161 34.93 -2.21 -33.17
C PHE A 161 36.31 -1.59 -32.96
N GLY A 162 37.37 -2.36 -32.70
CA GLY A 162 38.74 -1.85 -32.51
C GLY A 162 38.95 -0.88 -31.33
N ILE A 163 37.90 -0.56 -30.55
CA ILE A 163 37.96 0.38 -29.44
C ILE A 163 38.48 -0.34 -28.19
N ASN A 164 39.72 -0.02 -27.80
CA ASN A 164 40.24 -0.30 -26.46
C ASN A 164 39.50 0.54 -25.40
N PHE A 165 38.26 0.16 -25.07
CA PHE A 165 37.56 0.73 -23.92
C PHE A 165 38.34 0.36 -22.64
N ALA A 166 38.72 1.37 -21.86
CA ALA A 166 39.42 1.17 -20.59
C ALA A 166 38.55 0.34 -19.64
N THR A 167 39.05 -0.84 -19.25
CA THR A 167 38.24 -1.94 -18.69
C THR A 167 37.73 -1.71 -17.27
N SER A 168 38.43 -0.89 -16.48
CA SER A 168 38.08 -0.78 -15.06
C SER A 168 36.81 0.03 -14.86
N THR A 169 35.85 -0.58 -14.15
CA THR A 169 34.59 0.05 -13.68
C THR A 169 34.82 1.30 -12.84
N ASN A 170 36.04 1.57 -12.41
CA ASN A 170 36.45 2.81 -11.75
C ASN A 170 36.57 4.00 -12.72
N VAL A 171 36.84 3.79 -14.01
CA VAL A 171 36.96 4.88 -15.01
C VAL A 171 35.60 5.52 -15.24
N PHE A 172 35.51 6.83 -14.96
CA PHE A 172 34.27 7.60 -15.08
C PHE A 172 33.64 7.49 -16.49
N LYS A 173 34.46 7.55 -17.56
CA LYS A 173 33.98 7.39 -18.95
C LYS A 173 33.27 6.04 -19.19
N PHE A 174 33.77 4.95 -18.59
CA PHE A 174 33.15 3.63 -18.72
C PHE A 174 31.79 3.59 -18.01
N ARG A 175 31.73 4.13 -16.77
CA ARG A 175 30.49 4.23 -15.99
C ARG A 175 29.41 5.07 -16.69
N VAL A 176 29.79 6.14 -17.38
CA VAL A 176 28.85 6.94 -18.20
C VAL A 176 28.28 6.13 -19.36
N VAL A 177 29.10 5.35 -20.09
CA VAL A 177 28.62 4.49 -21.18
C VAL A 177 27.70 3.38 -20.65
N GLN A 178 28.07 2.76 -19.53
CA GLN A 178 27.24 1.76 -18.84
C GLN A 178 25.89 2.35 -18.40
N TRP A 179 25.90 3.56 -17.82
CA TRP A 179 24.68 4.26 -17.40
C TRP A 179 23.78 4.62 -18.57
N LEU A 180 24.32 5.23 -19.64
CA LEU A 180 23.56 5.56 -20.85
C LEU A 180 22.88 4.33 -21.48
N LEU A 181 23.58 3.19 -21.49
CA LEU A 181 23.03 1.94 -22.01
C LEU A 181 21.96 1.35 -21.09
N SER A 182 22.18 1.34 -19.77
CA SER A 182 21.17 0.91 -18.79
C SER A 182 19.91 1.77 -18.86
N GLU A 183 20.06 3.09 -18.99
CA GLU A 183 18.95 4.03 -19.10
C GLU A 183 18.17 3.84 -20.41
N PHE A 184 18.85 3.64 -21.54
CA PHE A 184 18.21 3.30 -22.81
C PHE A 184 17.41 1.99 -22.73
N LEU A 185 17.97 0.95 -22.13
CA LEU A 185 17.29 -0.33 -21.93
C LEU A 185 16.11 -0.21 -20.96
N LEU A 186 16.26 0.58 -19.90
CA LEU A 186 15.19 0.88 -18.94
C LEU A 186 14.02 1.61 -19.61
N ALA A 187 14.31 2.65 -20.41
CA ALA A 187 13.29 3.38 -21.18
C ALA A 187 12.57 2.46 -22.18
N LEU A 188 13.28 1.53 -22.82
CA LEU A 188 12.69 0.54 -23.72
C LEU A 188 11.76 -0.44 -22.95
N SER A 189 12.17 -0.99 -21.80
CA SER A 189 11.31 -1.81 -20.94
C SER A 189 10.10 -1.05 -20.38
N ALA A 190 10.26 0.23 -20.04
CA ALA A 190 9.17 1.10 -19.62
C ALA A 190 8.17 1.35 -20.77
N SER A 191 8.64 1.56 -22.00
CA SER A 191 7.78 1.79 -23.18
C SER A 191 6.79 0.64 -23.41
N LEU A 192 7.23 -0.61 -23.24
CA LEU A 192 6.40 -1.81 -23.39
C LEU A 192 5.24 -1.88 -22.36
N ASN A 193 5.41 -1.27 -21.19
CA ASN A 193 4.40 -1.23 -20.13
C ASN A 193 3.25 -0.25 -20.42
N TYR A 194 3.38 0.66 -21.40
CA TYR A 194 2.28 1.53 -21.82
C TYR A 194 1.31 0.87 -22.81
N PHE A 195 1.58 -0.35 -23.29
CA PHE A 195 0.67 -1.10 -24.13
C PHE A 195 -0.60 -1.54 -23.37
N LYS A 196 -1.71 -1.67 -24.12
CA LYS A 196 -3.01 -2.09 -23.58
C LYS A 196 -2.90 -3.47 -22.88
N PRO A 197 -3.61 -3.72 -21.76
CA PRO A 197 -3.51 -4.99 -21.00
C PRO A 197 -3.72 -6.24 -21.86
N GLN A 198 -4.68 -6.15 -22.78
CA GLN A 198 -5.07 -7.21 -23.72
C GLN A 198 -3.94 -7.61 -24.69
N ILE A 199 -3.01 -6.69 -24.97
CA ILE A 199 -1.81 -6.94 -25.78
C ILE A 199 -0.66 -7.39 -24.86
N PHE A 200 -0.55 -6.81 -23.67
CA PHE A 200 0.51 -7.13 -22.70
C PHE A 200 0.52 -8.60 -22.28
N LYS A 201 -0.61 -9.31 -22.27
CA LYS A 201 -0.64 -10.77 -22.05
C LYS A 201 0.25 -11.55 -23.04
N TYR A 202 0.37 -11.09 -24.29
CA TYR A 202 1.27 -11.71 -25.27
C TYR A 202 2.74 -11.42 -24.96
N VAL A 203 3.06 -10.25 -24.39
CA VAL A 203 4.41 -9.93 -23.88
C VAL A 203 4.78 -10.89 -22.74
N LEU A 204 3.87 -11.16 -21.80
CA LEU A 204 4.08 -12.15 -20.73
C LEU A 204 4.33 -13.56 -21.28
N ARG A 205 3.49 -14.04 -22.21
CA ARG A 205 3.67 -15.36 -22.84
C ARG A 205 4.98 -15.45 -23.62
N MET A 206 5.32 -14.43 -24.42
CA MET A 206 6.59 -14.36 -25.14
C MET A 206 7.79 -14.35 -24.18
N SER A 207 7.70 -13.65 -23.07
CA SER A 207 8.76 -13.62 -22.05
C SER A 207 9.01 -15.01 -21.47
N CYS A 208 7.94 -15.75 -21.15
CA CYS A 208 8.04 -17.14 -20.71
C CYS A 208 8.70 -18.03 -21.79
N MET A 209 8.33 -17.87 -23.06
CA MET A 209 8.96 -18.59 -24.18
C MET A 209 10.45 -18.27 -24.34
N VAL A 210 10.88 -17.01 -24.12
CA VAL A 210 12.30 -16.61 -24.18
C VAL A 210 13.09 -17.23 -23.03
N VAL A 211 12.54 -17.31 -21.81
CA VAL A 211 13.18 -18.00 -20.68
C VAL A 211 13.31 -19.50 -20.95
N ILE A 212 12.31 -20.14 -21.58
CA ILE A 212 12.37 -21.56 -21.98
C ILE A 212 13.37 -21.78 -23.12
N LEU A 213 13.43 -20.88 -24.11
CA LEU A 213 14.45 -20.94 -25.17
C LEU A 213 15.86 -20.84 -24.58
N ASP A 214 16.08 -19.88 -23.68
CA ASP A 214 17.34 -19.71 -22.98
C ASP A 214 17.73 -20.95 -22.15
N PHE A 215 16.76 -21.56 -21.45
CA PHE A 215 16.94 -22.84 -20.75
C PHE A 215 17.45 -23.96 -21.67
N LEU A 216 16.75 -24.16 -22.80
CA LEU A 216 17.09 -25.22 -23.76
C LEU A 216 18.44 -24.97 -24.44
N LEU A 217 18.73 -23.71 -24.81
CA LEU A 217 20.05 -23.32 -25.35
C LEU A 217 21.16 -23.61 -24.34
N ASN A 218 20.94 -23.41 -23.05
CA ASN A 218 21.97 -23.72 -22.05
C ASN A 218 22.15 -25.22 -21.85
N ILE A 219 21.07 -25.98 -21.65
CA ILE A 219 21.18 -27.44 -21.45
C ILE A 219 21.77 -28.16 -22.67
N ILE A 220 21.48 -27.71 -23.89
CA ILE A 220 21.93 -28.39 -25.11
C ILE A 220 23.26 -27.80 -25.61
N TRP A 221 23.32 -26.49 -25.84
CA TRP A 221 24.41 -25.90 -26.63
C TRP A 221 25.70 -25.71 -25.83
N LEU A 222 25.61 -25.28 -24.56
CA LEU A 222 26.78 -25.04 -23.72
C LEU A 222 27.61 -26.33 -23.51
N PRO A 223 27.04 -27.49 -23.12
CA PRO A 223 27.80 -28.75 -23.04
C PRO A 223 28.41 -29.20 -24.37
N ILE A 224 27.71 -29.01 -25.49
CA ILE A 224 28.24 -29.33 -26.82
C ILE A 224 29.44 -28.43 -27.19
N GLY A 225 29.46 -27.18 -26.70
CA GLY A 225 30.64 -26.30 -26.80
C GLY A 225 31.80 -26.76 -25.91
N VAL A 226 31.54 -26.97 -24.61
CA VAL A 226 32.55 -27.35 -23.62
C VAL A 226 33.23 -28.68 -23.97
N SER A 227 32.45 -29.69 -24.35
CA SER A 227 32.98 -31.00 -24.78
C SER A 227 33.93 -30.94 -25.99
N LYS A 228 33.85 -29.87 -26.81
CA LYS A 228 34.70 -29.66 -28.00
C LYS A 228 35.88 -28.71 -27.75
N THR A 229 35.97 -28.08 -26.58
CA THR A 229 36.94 -27.01 -26.28
C THR A 229 37.91 -27.40 -25.18
N TYR A 230 37.50 -27.31 -23.91
CA TYR A 230 38.36 -27.61 -22.75
C TYR A 230 37.89 -28.80 -21.89
N GLY A 231 36.77 -29.43 -22.26
CA GLY A 231 36.23 -30.60 -21.55
C GLY A 231 35.46 -30.26 -20.27
N PHE A 232 34.69 -31.22 -19.78
CA PHE A 232 33.93 -31.09 -18.54
C PHE A 232 34.83 -31.23 -17.31
N GLN A 233 34.43 -30.60 -16.20
CA GLN A 233 35.08 -30.82 -14.90
C GLN A 233 34.70 -32.19 -14.31
N ASP A 234 35.61 -32.78 -13.54
CA ASP A 234 35.36 -34.02 -12.80
C ASP A 234 34.41 -33.83 -11.60
N ILE A 235 33.83 -34.94 -11.12
CA ILE A 235 33.07 -34.97 -9.85
C ILE A 235 33.92 -34.45 -8.67
N SER A 236 35.25 -34.59 -8.72
CA SER A 236 36.16 -34.03 -7.71
C SER A 236 36.08 -32.50 -7.62
N PHE A 237 35.78 -31.81 -8.73
CA PHE A 237 35.61 -30.35 -8.77
C PHE A 237 34.33 -29.91 -8.06
N LEU A 238 33.24 -30.66 -8.23
CA LEU A 238 31.96 -30.41 -7.55
C LEU A 238 32.08 -30.44 -6.01
N MET A 239 33.07 -31.16 -5.50
CA MET A 239 33.36 -31.31 -4.06
C MET A 239 34.51 -30.41 -3.57
N LYS A 240 34.97 -29.44 -4.38
CA LYS A 240 35.94 -28.43 -3.92
C LYS A 240 35.25 -27.29 -3.18
N THR A 241 35.86 -26.88 -2.08
CA THR A 241 35.60 -25.60 -1.43
C THR A 241 36.60 -24.55 -1.92
N TYR A 242 36.22 -23.28 -1.85
CA TYR A 242 37.09 -22.14 -2.12
C TYR A 242 36.74 -21.00 -1.15
N ASN A 243 37.75 -20.26 -0.71
CA ASN A 243 37.59 -19.15 0.23
C ASN A 243 38.32 -17.92 -0.31
N GLY A 244 37.64 -17.14 -1.17
CA GLY A 244 38.11 -15.83 -1.60
C GLY A 244 37.79 -14.72 -0.60
N THR A 245 36.95 -14.99 0.40
CA THR A 245 36.42 -13.98 1.33
C THR A 245 37.34 -13.74 2.54
N ASN A 246 38.30 -14.64 2.78
CA ASN A 246 39.08 -14.77 4.03
C ASN A 246 38.21 -14.93 5.30
N ALA A 247 36.93 -15.27 5.17
CA ALA A 247 36.08 -15.56 6.31
C ALA A 247 36.45 -16.90 6.97
N THR A 248 35.92 -17.17 8.16
CA THR A 248 36.02 -18.51 8.77
C THR A 248 35.34 -19.55 7.86
N PRO A 249 35.78 -20.82 7.82
CA PRO A 249 35.26 -21.79 6.86
C PRO A 249 33.74 -21.98 6.89
N ILE A 250 33.14 -21.93 8.09
CA ILE A 250 31.69 -22.01 8.29
C ILE A 250 31.00 -20.76 7.72
N TRP A 251 31.53 -19.57 8.00
CA TRP A 251 30.90 -18.33 7.54
C TRP A 251 31.07 -18.10 6.04
N ASN A 252 32.21 -18.50 5.47
CA ASN A 252 32.43 -18.57 4.03
C ASN A 252 31.34 -19.44 3.37
N TRP A 253 31.05 -20.63 3.91
CA TRP A 253 29.90 -21.42 3.44
C TRP A 253 28.57 -20.65 3.57
N CYS A 254 28.31 -19.99 4.70
CA CYS A 254 27.09 -19.18 4.85
C CYS A 254 26.99 -18.06 3.79
N LEU A 255 28.10 -17.44 3.37
CA LEU A 255 28.11 -16.42 2.32
C LEU A 255 27.70 -16.97 0.94
N SER A 256 27.77 -18.28 0.67
CA SER A 256 27.23 -18.82 -0.58
C SER A 256 25.69 -18.68 -0.68
N PHE A 257 24.97 -18.58 0.46
CA PHE A 257 23.53 -18.29 0.48
C PHE A 257 23.19 -16.87 0.03
N LEU A 258 24.16 -15.95 -0.01
CA LEU A 258 23.99 -14.61 -0.58
C LEU A 258 23.60 -14.70 -2.07
N SER A 259 24.29 -15.58 -2.80
CA SER A 259 24.07 -15.78 -4.23
C SER A 259 22.76 -16.52 -4.48
N THR A 260 22.45 -17.56 -3.69
CA THR A 260 21.25 -18.38 -3.89
C THR A 260 19.96 -17.66 -3.51
N SER A 261 19.99 -16.81 -2.48
CA SER A 261 18.85 -15.94 -2.14
C SER A 261 18.58 -14.89 -3.23
N GLY A 262 19.63 -14.31 -3.83
CA GLY A 262 19.49 -13.38 -4.97
C GLY A 262 18.82 -13.97 -6.21
N ILE A 263 18.86 -15.29 -6.40
CA ILE A 263 18.20 -16.00 -7.53
C ILE A 263 16.71 -16.27 -7.24
N LEU A 264 16.34 -16.44 -5.98
CA LEU A 264 15.06 -17.04 -5.58
C LEU A 264 14.06 -16.05 -4.95
N VAL A 265 14.40 -14.76 -4.83
CA VAL A 265 13.49 -13.71 -4.34
C VAL A 265 12.78 -13.02 -5.51
N GLY A 266 11.47 -12.76 -5.37
CA GLY A 266 10.62 -12.09 -6.39
C GLY A 266 9.37 -12.87 -6.82
N PHE A 267 9.13 -14.04 -6.22
CA PHE A 267 7.97 -14.91 -6.46
C PHE A 267 6.62 -14.32 -6.01
N ASP A 268 6.62 -13.17 -5.33
CA ASP A 268 5.43 -12.39 -4.96
C ASP A 268 4.86 -11.58 -6.14
N ALA A 269 5.56 -11.50 -7.28
CA ALA A 269 5.11 -10.84 -8.51
C ALA A 269 3.63 -11.10 -8.89
N PRO A 270 3.14 -12.37 -8.85
CA PRO A 270 1.75 -12.72 -9.18
C PRO A 270 0.70 -12.17 -8.19
N GLY A 271 1.11 -11.85 -6.97
CA GLY A 271 0.25 -11.23 -5.96
C GLY A 271 -0.03 -9.76 -6.25
N HIS A 272 0.93 -9.03 -6.83
CA HIS A 272 0.77 -7.60 -7.14
C HIS A 272 -0.27 -7.36 -8.24
N ILE A 273 -0.41 -8.28 -9.20
CA ILE A 273 -1.41 -8.23 -10.28
C ILE A 273 -2.67 -9.08 -10.00
N ALA A 274 -2.92 -9.47 -8.75
CA ALA A 274 -4.06 -10.31 -8.40
C ALA A 274 -5.42 -9.68 -8.77
N GLU A 275 -5.59 -8.36 -8.65
CA GLU A 275 -6.83 -7.64 -9.03
C GLU A 275 -7.11 -7.73 -10.55
N GLU A 276 -6.07 -7.86 -11.39
CA GLU A 276 -6.15 -8.00 -12.85
C GLU A 276 -6.35 -9.47 -13.32
N THR A 277 -6.41 -10.44 -12.40
CA THR A 277 -6.45 -11.89 -12.68
C THR A 277 -7.86 -12.49 -12.53
N LYS A 278 -8.27 -13.40 -13.43
CA LYS A 278 -9.52 -14.20 -13.27
C LYS A 278 -9.34 -15.32 -12.25
N ASN A 279 -10.35 -15.58 -11.39
CA ASN A 279 -10.28 -16.52 -10.27
C ASN A 279 -9.11 -16.20 -9.33
N ALA A 280 -8.97 -14.92 -8.96
CA ALA A 280 -7.75 -14.36 -8.36
C ALA A 280 -7.29 -15.12 -7.10
N SER A 281 -8.23 -15.44 -6.21
CA SER A 281 -8.05 -16.22 -4.98
C SER A 281 -7.34 -17.58 -5.15
N LEU A 282 -7.56 -18.28 -6.26
CA LEU A 282 -6.85 -19.53 -6.56
C LEU A 282 -5.71 -19.29 -7.55
N ALA A 283 -5.95 -18.58 -8.65
CA ALA A 283 -4.98 -18.40 -9.72
C ALA A 283 -3.70 -17.67 -9.24
N ALA A 284 -3.82 -16.62 -8.41
CA ALA A 284 -2.66 -15.92 -7.87
C ALA A 284 -1.90 -16.78 -6.85
N ALA A 285 -2.60 -17.43 -5.92
CA ALA A 285 -1.99 -18.36 -4.96
C ALA A 285 -1.23 -19.52 -5.64
N ARG A 286 -1.86 -20.16 -6.64
CA ARG A 286 -1.24 -21.18 -7.50
C ARG A 286 0.02 -20.62 -8.18
N SER A 287 -0.04 -19.39 -8.68
CA SER A 287 1.06 -18.75 -9.42
C SER A 287 2.25 -18.42 -8.53
N VAL A 288 2.02 -17.88 -7.31
CA VAL A 288 3.05 -17.60 -6.30
C VAL A 288 3.81 -18.88 -5.94
N PHE A 289 3.11 -19.98 -5.64
CA PHE A 289 3.74 -21.25 -5.30
C PHE A 289 4.44 -21.92 -6.50
N MET A 290 3.76 -22.00 -7.66
CA MET A 290 4.30 -22.72 -8.82
C MET A 290 5.48 -21.99 -9.46
N SER A 291 5.49 -20.65 -9.50
CA SER A 291 6.64 -19.91 -10.02
C SER A 291 7.90 -20.13 -9.17
N ALA A 292 7.75 -20.14 -7.84
CA ALA A 292 8.80 -20.52 -6.90
C ALA A 292 9.29 -21.96 -7.11
N PHE A 293 8.38 -22.93 -7.16
CA PHE A 293 8.70 -24.35 -7.29
C PHE A 293 9.40 -24.68 -8.61
N VAL A 294 8.86 -24.21 -9.74
CA VAL A 294 9.44 -24.44 -11.08
C VAL A 294 10.83 -23.81 -11.18
N THR A 295 10.99 -22.57 -10.70
CA THR A 295 12.29 -21.86 -10.65
C THR A 295 13.32 -22.62 -9.82
N GLY A 296 12.97 -23.02 -8.60
CA GLY A 296 13.88 -23.78 -7.73
C GLY A 296 14.28 -25.13 -8.35
N PHE A 297 13.30 -25.90 -8.82
CA PHE A 297 13.49 -27.23 -9.38
C PHE A 297 14.32 -27.22 -10.68
N PHE A 298 14.00 -26.38 -11.65
CA PHE A 298 14.73 -26.32 -12.92
C PHE A 298 16.05 -25.55 -12.84
N GLY A 299 16.23 -24.67 -11.84
CA GLY A 299 17.51 -23.99 -11.62
C GLY A 299 18.60 -24.89 -11.02
N LEU A 300 18.25 -25.94 -10.26
CA LEU A 300 19.24 -26.87 -9.70
C LEU A 300 20.04 -27.62 -10.80
N PRO A 301 19.43 -28.20 -11.85
CA PRO A 301 20.15 -28.71 -13.02
C PRO A 301 21.07 -27.67 -13.67
N VAL A 302 20.64 -26.40 -13.76
CA VAL A 302 21.46 -25.32 -14.36
C VAL A 302 22.68 -24.98 -13.49
N VAL A 303 22.56 -25.03 -12.15
CA VAL A 303 23.70 -24.88 -11.25
C VAL A 303 24.73 -25.99 -11.45
N PHE A 304 24.30 -27.26 -11.50
CA PHE A 304 25.20 -28.38 -11.82
C PHE A 304 25.84 -28.22 -13.20
N LEU A 305 25.03 -27.90 -14.21
CA LEU A 305 25.48 -27.67 -15.59
C LEU A 305 26.61 -26.64 -15.65
N PHE A 306 26.44 -25.48 -15.01
CA PHE A 306 27.43 -24.41 -15.01
C PHE A 306 28.69 -24.78 -14.22
N ILE A 307 28.58 -25.52 -13.12
CA ILE A 307 29.75 -26.05 -12.39
C ILE A 307 30.55 -27.01 -13.28
N PHE A 308 29.91 -27.99 -13.92
CA PHE A 308 30.57 -28.95 -14.80
C PHE A 308 31.11 -28.32 -16.09
N CYS A 309 30.46 -27.26 -16.59
CA CYS A 309 30.88 -26.51 -17.77
C CYS A 309 31.90 -25.39 -17.46
N SER A 310 32.20 -25.11 -16.19
CA SER A 310 33.14 -24.05 -15.81
C SER A 310 34.57 -24.39 -16.24
N PRO A 311 35.39 -23.41 -16.67
CA PRO A 311 36.84 -23.57 -16.66
C PRO A 311 37.36 -23.67 -15.22
N LYS A 312 38.66 -23.98 -15.06
CA LYS A 312 39.33 -23.99 -13.74
C LYS A 312 39.15 -22.64 -13.03
N ILE A 313 39.03 -22.66 -11.71
CA ILE A 313 38.72 -21.49 -10.87
C ILE A 313 39.70 -20.32 -11.12
N ASP A 314 41.00 -20.61 -11.24
CA ASP A 314 42.04 -19.59 -11.50
C ASP A 314 41.84 -18.89 -12.85
N VAL A 315 41.37 -19.63 -13.86
CA VAL A 315 41.01 -19.06 -15.17
C VAL A 315 39.74 -18.22 -15.01
N LEU A 316 38.70 -18.74 -14.34
CA LEU A 316 37.43 -18.02 -14.14
C LEU A 316 37.62 -16.66 -13.46
N PHE A 317 38.47 -16.56 -12.42
CA PHE A 317 38.73 -15.32 -11.69
C PHE A 317 39.75 -14.38 -12.35
N SER A 318 40.49 -14.82 -13.37
CA SER A 318 41.36 -13.94 -14.17
C SER A 318 40.63 -13.20 -15.30
N LEU A 319 39.34 -13.49 -15.50
CA LEU A 319 38.48 -12.85 -16.51
C LEU A 319 38.02 -11.46 -16.04
N ASP A 320 38.85 -10.44 -16.25
CA ASP A 320 38.53 -9.03 -15.97
C ASP A 320 37.43 -8.50 -16.91
N ALA A 321 36.17 -8.60 -16.48
CA ALA A 321 35.00 -8.14 -17.24
C ALA A 321 33.84 -7.74 -16.30
N PRO A 322 32.97 -6.80 -16.73
CA PRO A 322 31.74 -6.47 -16.00
C PRO A 322 30.81 -7.67 -15.77
N GLN A 323 30.81 -8.64 -16.70
CA GLN A 323 30.13 -9.92 -16.56
C GLN A 323 31.03 -11.07 -17.02
N PRO A 324 31.81 -11.71 -16.12
CA PRO A 324 32.75 -12.79 -16.48
C PRO A 324 32.11 -14.00 -17.17
N PHE A 325 30.82 -14.24 -16.94
CA PHE A 325 30.09 -15.35 -17.58
C PHE A 325 30.01 -15.22 -19.12
N VAL A 326 30.09 -13.99 -19.67
CA VAL A 326 30.15 -13.78 -21.13
C VAL A 326 31.43 -14.38 -21.72
N TYR A 327 32.55 -14.27 -21.00
CA TYR A 327 33.82 -14.84 -21.40
C TYR A 327 33.80 -16.37 -21.33
N LEU A 328 33.11 -16.97 -20.34
CA LEU A 328 32.88 -18.41 -20.28
C LEU A 328 32.17 -18.90 -21.56
N TYR A 329 31.14 -18.20 -22.03
CA TYR A 329 30.50 -18.52 -23.31
C TYR A 329 31.43 -18.32 -24.52
N SER A 330 32.24 -17.26 -24.54
CA SER A 330 33.22 -17.03 -25.62
C SER A 330 34.25 -18.17 -25.71
N LEU A 331 34.74 -18.66 -24.56
CA LEU A 331 35.66 -19.79 -24.44
C LEU A 331 35.02 -21.13 -24.86
N ALA A 332 33.77 -21.37 -24.48
CA ALA A 332 33.08 -22.65 -24.75
C ALA A 332 32.48 -22.76 -26.16
N LEU A 333 31.93 -21.66 -26.71
CA LEU A 333 31.19 -21.64 -27.98
C LEU A 333 31.95 -20.95 -29.12
N GLY A 334 32.98 -20.15 -28.81
CA GLY A 334 33.74 -19.36 -29.76
C GLY A 334 33.12 -18.00 -30.10
N LYS A 335 33.91 -17.16 -30.78
CA LYS A 335 33.66 -15.71 -30.95
C LYS A 335 32.38 -15.30 -31.67
N LYS A 336 31.73 -16.18 -32.44
CA LYS A 336 30.48 -15.87 -33.18
C LYS A 336 29.23 -16.44 -32.49
N ALA A 337 29.33 -17.64 -31.95
CA ALA A 337 28.19 -18.35 -31.36
C ALA A 337 27.73 -17.73 -30.04
N HIS A 338 28.67 -17.34 -29.17
CA HIS A 338 28.33 -16.72 -27.88
C HIS A 338 27.55 -15.40 -28.03
N VAL A 339 27.76 -14.66 -29.12
CA VAL A 339 27.04 -13.40 -29.41
C VAL A 339 25.54 -13.64 -29.59
N PHE A 340 25.15 -14.69 -30.32
CA PHE A 340 23.74 -15.05 -30.48
C PHE A 340 23.10 -15.43 -29.14
N LEU A 341 23.81 -16.22 -28.31
CA LEU A 341 23.33 -16.57 -26.97
C LEU A 341 23.17 -15.33 -26.09
N ASN A 342 24.16 -14.42 -26.09
CA ASN A 342 24.09 -13.18 -25.33
C ASN A 342 22.96 -12.25 -25.80
N LEU A 343 22.62 -12.22 -27.09
CA LEU A 343 21.46 -11.48 -27.59
C LEU A 343 20.14 -12.01 -27.00
N VAL A 344 19.98 -13.35 -26.90
CA VAL A 344 18.82 -13.97 -26.23
C VAL A 344 18.79 -13.61 -24.75
N ILE A 345 19.94 -13.62 -24.06
CA ILE A 345 20.07 -13.27 -22.63
C ILE A 345 19.70 -11.80 -22.37
N VAL A 346 20.22 -10.88 -23.19
CA VAL A 346 19.92 -9.44 -23.09
C VAL A 346 18.43 -9.18 -23.32
N PHE A 347 17.81 -9.86 -24.29
CA PHE A 347 16.37 -9.78 -24.52
C PHE A 347 15.57 -10.37 -23.35
N GLY A 348 16.04 -11.48 -22.76
CA GLY A 348 15.48 -12.07 -21.54
C GLY A 348 15.50 -11.11 -20.34
N HIS A 349 16.61 -10.41 -20.11
CA HIS A 349 16.69 -9.39 -19.04
C HIS A 349 15.83 -8.15 -19.31
N LEU A 350 15.68 -7.73 -20.56
CA LEU A 350 14.78 -6.64 -20.96
C LEU A 350 13.32 -7.00 -20.66
N LEU A 351 12.93 -8.26 -20.94
CA LEU A 351 11.60 -8.77 -20.63
C LEU A 351 11.38 -8.98 -19.13
N ASN A 352 12.38 -9.49 -18.39
CA ASN A 352 12.32 -9.53 -16.92
C ASN A 352 12.09 -8.12 -16.34
N THR A 353 12.89 -7.14 -16.75
CA THR A 353 12.71 -5.72 -16.35
C THR A 353 11.28 -5.24 -16.65
N THR A 354 10.75 -5.57 -17.82
CA THR A 354 9.38 -5.20 -18.22
C THR A 354 8.34 -5.77 -17.26
N VAL A 355 8.53 -6.99 -16.75
CA VAL A 355 7.67 -7.62 -15.74
C VAL A 355 7.90 -7.06 -14.33
N ALA A 356 9.14 -6.76 -13.95
CA ALA A 356 9.42 -6.10 -12.67
C ALA A 356 8.77 -4.70 -12.60
N ILE A 357 8.71 -3.97 -13.72
CA ILE A 357 7.96 -2.70 -13.84
C ILE A 357 6.45 -2.94 -13.69
N ILE A 358 5.87 -4.00 -14.28
CA ILE A 358 4.41 -4.22 -14.12
C ILE A 358 4.06 -4.49 -12.65
N SER A 359 4.75 -5.40 -11.97
CA SER A 359 4.46 -5.73 -10.55
C SER A 359 4.70 -4.54 -9.62
N SER A 360 5.83 -3.85 -9.76
CA SER A 360 6.14 -2.66 -8.94
C SER A 360 5.17 -1.49 -9.15
N SER A 361 4.66 -1.28 -10.38
CA SER A 361 3.67 -0.22 -10.64
C SER A 361 2.31 -0.50 -9.97
N ARG A 362 1.90 -1.78 -9.86
CA ARG A 362 0.66 -2.16 -9.15
C ARG A 362 0.82 -2.03 -7.64
N LEU A 363 2.00 -2.33 -7.12
CA LEU A 363 2.35 -2.07 -5.73
C LEU A 363 2.27 -0.58 -5.39
N VAL A 364 2.94 0.28 -6.17
CA VAL A 364 2.90 1.75 -6.00
C VAL A 364 1.47 2.29 -6.12
N TYR A 365 0.70 1.80 -7.09
CA TYR A 365 -0.72 2.14 -7.25
C TYR A 365 -1.54 1.80 -6.01
N ALA A 366 -1.44 0.57 -5.51
CA ALA A 366 -2.21 0.10 -4.37
C ALA A 366 -1.82 0.84 -3.08
N VAL A 367 -0.52 1.09 -2.85
CA VAL A 367 -0.04 1.91 -1.73
C VAL A 367 -0.55 3.36 -1.84
N ALA A 368 -0.59 3.95 -3.04
CA ALA A 368 -1.12 5.29 -3.27
C ALA A 368 -2.66 5.39 -3.19
N ARG A 369 -3.38 4.27 -3.41
CA ARG A 369 -4.83 4.16 -3.21
C ARG A 369 -5.16 4.06 -1.72
N ASP A 370 -4.39 3.27 -0.99
CA ASP A 370 -4.67 2.90 0.39
C ASP A 370 -4.05 3.88 1.41
N CYS A 371 -3.03 4.66 1.02
CA CYS A 371 -2.48 5.73 1.85
C CYS A 371 -3.18 7.07 1.57
N PRO A 372 -3.53 7.88 2.61
CA PRO A 372 -4.31 9.11 2.46
C PRO A 372 -3.52 10.32 1.91
N PHE A 373 -2.49 10.10 1.08
CA PHE A 373 -1.65 11.16 0.53
C PHE A 373 -2.24 11.80 -0.73
N SER A 374 -2.73 13.03 -0.63
CA SER A 374 -3.23 13.77 -1.80
C SER A 374 -2.16 14.04 -2.87
N ARG A 375 -0.92 14.39 -2.47
CA ARG A 375 0.25 14.52 -3.36
C ARG A 375 0.58 13.27 -4.16
N PHE A 376 0.07 12.11 -3.74
CA PHE A 376 0.18 10.83 -4.45
C PHE A 376 -1.17 10.34 -4.99
N GLY A 377 -2.25 11.09 -4.82
CA GLY A 377 -3.56 10.84 -5.40
C GLY A 377 -3.60 10.90 -6.94
N TRP A 378 -2.52 11.35 -7.58
CA TRP A 378 -2.33 11.17 -9.03
C TRP A 378 -1.78 9.79 -9.38
N LEU A 379 -1.01 9.13 -8.50
CA LEU A 379 -0.51 7.75 -8.69
C LEU A 379 -1.64 6.71 -8.56
N SER A 380 -2.65 7.00 -7.73
CA SER A 380 -3.88 6.19 -7.65
C SER A 380 -4.91 6.51 -8.74
N LYS A 381 -4.62 7.40 -9.70
CA LYS A 381 -5.44 7.57 -10.90
C LYS A 381 -5.17 6.47 -11.91
N VAL A 382 -6.26 5.97 -12.48
CA VAL A 382 -6.26 4.93 -13.51
C VAL A 382 -6.69 5.55 -14.83
N ASP A 383 -6.01 5.22 -15.93
CA ASP A 383 -6.36 5.70 -17.28
C ASP A 383 -7.64 5.00 -17.80
N SER A 384 -8.21 5.54 -18.88
CA SER A 384 -9.28 4.98 -19.73
C SER A 384 -9.19 3.46 -19.99
N TRP A 385 -7.98 2.89 -20.08
CA TRP A 385 -7.75 1.44 -20.23
C TRP A 385 -7.63 0.65 -18.92
N ARG A 386 -8.05 1.24 -17.79
CA ARG A 386 -7.97 0.69 -16.43
C ARG A 386 -6.55 0.24 -16.04
N GLN A 387 -5.53 1.01 -16.42
CA GLN A 387 -4.12 0.84 -16.00
C GLN A 387 -3.59 2.06 -15.19
N PRO A 388 -2.77 1.84 -14.14
CA PRO A 388 -2.15 2.91 -13.36
C PRO A 388 -0.87 3.44 -14.02
N ARG A 389 -1.02 4.17 -15.13
CA ARG A 389 0.12 4.69 -15.93
C ARG A 389 1.04 5.62 -15.17
N ASN A 390 0.49 6.40 -14.25
CA ASN A 390 1.24 7.33 -13.42
C ASN A 390 2.25 6.60 -12.50
N SER A 391 1.88 5.44 -11.98
CA SER A 391 2.77 4.58 -11.20
C SER A 391 3.87 3.93 -12.04
N ILE A 392 3.60 3.61 -13.31
CA ILE A 392 4.63 3.13 -14.26
C ILE A 392 5.69 4.21 -14.48
N THR A 393 5.27 5.46 -14.73
CA THR A 393 6.18 6.60 -14.88
C THR A 393 7.00 6.86 -13.61
N LEU A 394 6.41 6.73 -12.43
CA LEU A 394 7.15 6.90 -11.16
C LEU A 394 8.21 5.80 -10.98
N VAL A 395 7.88 4.54 -11.23
CA VAL A 395 8.85 3.43 -11.15
C VAL A 395 10.01 3.66 -12.12
N TYR A 396 9.73 4.12 -13.34
CA TYR A 396 10.76 4.48 -14.31
C TYR A 396 11.69 5.58 -13.77
N ILE A 397 11.14 6.72 -13.32
CA ILE A 397 11.93 7.85 -12.78
C ILE A 397 12.75 7.43 -11.55
N ALA A 398 12.15 6.69 -10.61
CA ALA A 398 12.82 6.24 -9.41
C ALA A 398 13.96 5.24 -9.71
N SER A 399 13.76 4.34 -10.68
CA SER A 399 14.80 3.41 -11.14
C SER A 399 15.94 4.15 -11.83
N SER A 400 15.65 5.16 -12.65
CA SER A 400 16.64 6.02 -13.30
C SER A 400 17.49 6.79 -12.28
N ILE A 401 16.87 7.35 -11.24
CA ILE A 401 17.59 8.00 -10.12
C ILE A 401 18.52 7.02 -9.39
N ILE A 402 18.11 5.76 -9.20
CA ILE A 402 18.97 4.73 -8.61
C ILE A 402 20.13 4.38 -9.55
N LEU A 403 19.90 4.28 -10.87
CA LEU A 403 20.97 4.10 -11.86
C LEU A 403 22.00 5.24 -11.83
N CYS A 404 21.60 6.48 -11.53
CA CYS A 404 22.55 7.60 -11.38
C CYS A 404 23.56 7.42 -10.23
N ILE A 405 23.29 6.60 -9.20
CA ILE A 405 24.26 6.28 -8.14
C ILE A 405 25.53 5.65 -8.72
N MET A 406 25.39 4.89 -9.82
CA MET A 406 26.51 4.26 -10.54
C MET A 406 27.53 5.28 -11.07
N LEU A 407 27.08 6.47 -11.48
CA LEU A 407 27.96 7.55 -11.93
C LEU A 407 28.90 8.03 -10.81
N ILE A 408 28.43 8.01 -9.56
CA ILE A 408 29.22 8.37 -8.37
C ILE A 408 30.22 7.24 -8.06
N SER A 409 29.73 6.01 -7.91
CA SER A 409 30.56 4.83 -7.64
C SER A 409 29.84 3.53 -8.00
N GLN A 410 30.53 2.66 -8.77
CA GLN A 410 30.05 1.31 -9.08
C GLN A 410 29.85 0.49 -7.80
N VAL A 411 30.76 0.62 -6.82
CA VAL A 411 30.69 -0.09 -5.53
C VAL A 411 29.48 0.37 -4.72
N ALA A 412 29.24 1.69 -4.67
CA ALA A 412 28.07 2.22 -3.96
C ALA A 412 26.75 1.73 -4.60
N PHE A 413 26.68 1.66 -5.93
CA PHE A 413 25.54 1.08 -6.63
C PHE A 413 25.36 -0.40 -6.33
N THR A 414 26.41 -1.23 -6.41
CA THR A 414 26.29 -2.67 -6.14
C THR A 414 25.92 -2.96 -4.68
N SER A 415 26.46 -2.20 -3.73
CA SER A 415 26.04 -2.25 -2.32
C SER A 415 24.61 -1.77 -2.09
N PHE A 416 24.12 -0.79 -2.86
CA PHE A 416 22.72 -0.34 -2.79
C PHE A 416 21.77 -1.40 -3.36
N ILE A 417 22.12 -2.03 -4.48
CA ILE A 417 21.31 -3.12 -5.05
C ILE A 417 21.28 -4.34 -4.14
N SER A 418 22.42 -4.77 -3.60
CA SER A 418 22.45 -5.90 -2.65
C SER A 418 21.73 -5.59 -1.33
N ALA A 419 21.68 -4.31 -0.94
CA ALA A 419 20.86 -3.86 0.19
C ALA A 419 19.36 -4.09 -0.01
N MET A 420 18.88 -3.98 -1.24
CA MET A 420 17.45 -3.84 -1.51
C MET A 420 16.73 -5.17 -1.75
N SER A 421 17.43 -6.31 -1.73
CA SER A 421 16.78 -7.62 -1.56
C SER A 421 16.38 -7.89 -0.10
N LEU A 422 17.10 -7.29 0.87
CA LEU A 422 16.90 -7.47 2.31
C LEU A 422 15.49 -7.09 2.80
N PRO A 423 14.89 -5.94 2.42
CA PRO A 423 13.56 -5.53 2.88
C PRO A 423 12.45 -6.52 2.47
N THR A 424 12.56 -7.16 1.31
CA THR A 424 11.60 -8.18 0.85
C THR A 424 11.66 -9.45 1.69
N VAL A 425 12.87 -9.91 2.05
CA VAL A 425 13.03 -11.07 2.96
C VAL A 425 12.56 -10.72 4.38
N CYS A 426 12.83 -9.49 4.85
CA CYS A 426 12.27 -8.97 6.11
C CYS A 426 10.74 -8.94 6.09
N ALA A 427 10.11 -8.55 4.97
CA ALA A 427 8.66 -8.56 4.82
C ALA A 427 8.07 -9.98 4.90
N TYR A 428 8.66 -10.97 4.20
CA TYR A 428 8.23 -12.37 4.30
C TYR A 428 8.33 -12.92 5.73
N GLY A 429 9.46 -12.67 6.41
CA GLY A 429 9.66 -13.06 7.79
C GLY A 429 8.67 -12.39 8.74
N LEU A 430 8.39 -11.10 8.55
CA LEU A 430 7.43 -10.35 9.36
C LEU A 430 5.99 -10.84 9.17
N ILE A 431 5.56 -11.13 7.93
CA ILE A 431 4.24 -11.71 7.66
C ILE A 431 4.10 -13.09 8.35
N ALA A 432 5.12 -13.95 8.25
CA ALA A 432 5.14 -15.24 8.92
C ALA A 432 5.08 -15.09 10.45
N LEU A 433 5.85 -14.17 11.03
CA LEU A 433 5.82 -13.88 12.47
C LEU A 433 4.45 -13.39 12.95
N ILE A 434 3.84 -12.44 12.23
CA ILE A 434 2.53 -11.90 12.60
C ILE A 434 1.46 -13.00 12.61
N ARG A 435 1.49 -13.91 11.63
CA ARG A 435 0.56 -15.05 11.52
C ARG A 435 0.79 -16.13 12.59
N LEU A 436 2.03 -16.29 13.07
CA LEU A 436 2.33 -17.16 14.22
C LEU A 436 1.83 -16.58 15.54
N LEU A 437 1.99 -15.27 15.74
CA LEU A 437 1.66 -14.59 17.00
C LEU A 437 0.16 -14.30 17.13
N HIS A 438 -0.51 -13.91 16.04
CA HIS A 438 -1.95 -13.68 16.03
C HIS A 438 -2.66 -14.83 15.32
N LYS A 439 -3.47 -15.59 16.07
CA LYS A 439 -4.45 -16.52 15.49
C LYS A 439 -5.45 -15.73 14.64
N SER A 440 -5.19 -15.64 13.34
CA SER A 440 -6.07 -15.00 12.36
C SER A 440 -6.85 -16.02 11.52
N GLU A 441 -6.78 -17.30 11.88
CA GLU A 441 -7.36 -18.42 11.11
C GLU A 441 -8.90 -18.27 10.98
N ASP A 442 -9.55 -17.57 11.90
CA ASP A 442 -11.00 -17.28 11.87
C ASP A 442 -11.38 -15.96 11.14
N ARG A 443 -10.42 -15.18 10.62
CA ARG A 443 -10.70 -13.83 10.04
C ARG A 443 -10.90 -13.79 8.52
N PHE A 444 -10.34 -14.73 7.77
CA PHE A 444 -10.39 -14.70 6.30
C PHE A 444 -10.48 -16.11 5.71
N GLU A 445 -11.41 -16.32 4.77
CA GLU A 445 -11.62 -17.61 4.10
C GLU A 445 -10.48 -17.89 3.08
N THR A 446 -9.62 -18.87 3.38
CA THR A 446 -8.54 -19.31 2.48
C THR A 446 -9.00 -20.43 1.53
N LYS A 447 -9.01 -20.19 0.21
CA LYS A 447 -9.35 -21.24 -0.78
C LYS A 447 -8.20 -22.21 -1.06
N TRP A 448 -6.95 -21.74 -0.93
CA TRP A 448 -5.75 -22.57 -0.82
C TRP A 448 -5.29 -22.54 0.63
N SER A 449 -5.30 -23.68 1.32
CA SER A 449 -4.78 -23.81 2.69
C SER A 449 -3.76 -24.94 2.83
N LEU A 450 -2.80 -24.73 3.73
CA LEU A 450 -1.83 -25.71 4.21
C LEU A 450 -2.38 -26.64 5.30
N GLY A 451 -3.58 -26.34 5.83
CA GLY A 451 -4.21 -27.07 6.92
C GLY A 451 -3.27 -27.25 8.11
N ARG A 452 -3.08 -28.51 8.55
CA ARG A 452 -2.22 -28.86 9.71
C ARG A 452 -0.76 -28.40 9.57
N PHE A 453 -0.26 -28.16 8.36
CA PHE A 453 1.11 -27.70 8.12
C PHE A 453 1.28 -26.18 8.14
N SER A 454 0.20 -25.39 8.22
CA SER A 454 0.29 -23.93 8.14
C SER A 454 1.23 -23.33 9.20
N ARG A 455 1.02 -23.62 10.50
CA ARG A 455 1.89 -23.09 11.57
C ARG A 455 3.33 -23.63 11.54
N PRO A 456 3.60 -24.94 11.36
CA PRO A 456 4.97 -25.43 11.16
C PRO A 456 5.69 -24.71 10.01
N PHE A 457 5.02 -24.49 8.87
CA PHE A 457 5.63 -23.83 7.72
C PHE A 457 5.85 -22.34 7.94
N GLN A 458 4.94 -21.65 8.65
CA GLN A 458 5.17 -20.26 9.08
C GLN A 458 6.39 -20.16 10.01
N PHE A 459 6.56 -21.08 10.96
CA PHE A 459 7.71 -21.10 11.86
C PHE A 459 9.03 -21.33 11.11
N ILE A 460 9.07 -22.33 10.22
CA ILE A 460 10.22 -22.59 9.36
C ILE A 460 10.53 -21.36 8.48
N THR A 461 9.49 -20.72 7.90
CA THR A 461 9.63 -19.50 7.10
C THR A 461 10.26 -18.35 7.90
N PHE A 462 9.83 -18.14 9.14
CA PHE A 462 10.37 -17.08 10.00
C PHE A 462 11.87 -17.31 10.30
N ILE A 463 12.24 -18.52 10.72
CA ILE A 463 13.64 -18.88 11.00
C ILE A 463 14.51 -18.80 9.74
N TRP A 464 13.99 -19.28 8.60
CA TRP A 464 14.66 -19.20 7.29
C TRP A 464 14.90 -17.76 6.86
N CYS A 465 13.90 -16.88 7.00
CA CYS A 465 14.04 -15.46 6.67
C CYS A 465 15.07 -14.77 7.59
N ILE A 466 15.10 -15.08 8.89
CA ILE A 466 16.14 -14.55 9.81
C ILE A 466 17.55 -14.99 9.38
N PHE A 467 17.72 -16.25 9.01
CA PHE A 467 19.01 -16.76 8.54
C PHE A 467 19.47 -16.03 7.26
N ILE A 468 18.60 -15.92 6.25
CA ILE A 468 18.92 -15.21 5.01
C ILE A 468 19.16 -13.71 5.24
N VAL A 469 18.38 -13.06 6.10
CA VAL A 469 18.61 -11.66 6.52
C VAL A 469 20.01 -11.50 7.15
N SER A 470 20.42 -12.44 8.00
CA SER A 470 21.73 -12.43 8.66
C SER A 470 22.89 -12.60 7.67
N VAL A 471 22.72 -13.43 6.63
CA VAL A 471 23.70 -13.60 5.55
C VAL A 471 23.75 -12.36 4.64
N LEU A 472 22.59 -11.86 4.19
CA LEU A 472 22.47 -10.66 3.35
C LEU A 472 22.98 -9.38 4.04
N ALA A 473 22.96 -9.34 5.38
CA ALA A 473 23.52 -8.27 6.19
C ALA A 473 25.06 -8.34 6.37
N SER A 474 25.69 -9.46 5.99
CA SER A 474 27.09 -9.74 6.33
C SER A 474 28.11 -9.05 5.39
N PRO A 475 29.31 -8.68 5.86
CA PRO A 475 30.41 -8.29 4.99
C PRO A 475 30.82 -9.40 4.01
N TYR A 476 31.14 -9.03 2.77
CA TYR A 476 31.49 -9.99 1.72
C TYR A 476 32.96 -10.43 1.72
N GLN A 477 33.83 -9.64 2.36
CA GLN A 477 35.27 -9.88 2.44
C GLN A 477 35.81 -9.43 3.80
N PHE A 478 36.82 -10.16 4.29
CA PHE A 478 37.52 -9.90 5.54
C PHE A 478 39.03 -9.64 5.27
N PRO A 479 39.69 -8.74 6.02
CA PRO A 479 39.14 -7.86 7.05
C PRO A 479 38.21 -6.78 6.46
N VAL A 480 37.30 -6.27 7.31
CA VAL A 480 36.29 -5.29 6.90
C VAL A 480 36.90 -3.88 6.87
N SER A 481 36.69 -3.18 5.75
CA SER A 481 37.12 -1.81 5.51
C SER A 481 35.94 -0.97 4.98
N ALA A 482 36.07 0.34 4.88
CA ALA A 482 35.02 1.18 4.29
C ALA A 482 34.69 0.83 2.81
N LEU A 483 35.60 0.16 2.10
CA LEU A 483 35.38 -0.31 0.72
C LEU A 483 34.80 -1.73 0.64
N THR A 484 34.96 -2.54 1.69
CA THR A 484 34.48 -3.94 1.76
C THR A 484 33.29 -4.13 2.71
N PHE A 485 32.87 -3.07 3.40
CA PHE A 485 31.70 -3.06 4.26
C PHE A 485 30.41 -3.22 3.44
N ASN A 486 29.53 -4.11 3.89
CA ASN A 486 28.23 -4.28 3.29
C ASN A 486 27.24 -3.25 3.86
N TYR A 487 26.87 -2.26 3.04
CA TYR A 487 25.94 -1.20 3.42
C TYR A 487 24.46 -1.65 3.51
N ALA A 488 24.14 -2.92 3.26
CA ALA A 488 22.78 -3.46 3.29
C ALA A 488 21.99 -3.16 4.59
N PRO A 489 22.53 -3.39 5.80
CA PRO A 489 21.79 -3.12 7.03
C PRO A 489 21.54 -1.64 7.24
N VAL A 490 22.51 -0.79 6.87
CA VAL A 490 22.42 0.67 6.99
C VAL A 490 21.31 1.20 6.09
N MET A 491 21.23 0.73 4.84
CA MET A 491 20.19 1.12 3.90
C MET A 491 18.80 0.61 4.32
N LEU A 492 18.67 -0.59 4.89
CA LEU A 492 17.41 -1.06 5.47
C LEU A 492 16.96 -0.19 6.65
N VAL A 493 17.88 0.19 7.54
CA VAL A 493 17.60 1.10 8.66
C VAL A 493 17.20 2.48 8.15
N LEU A 494 17.91 3.05 7.17
CA LEU A 494 17.55 4.33 6.55
C LEU A 494 16.19 4.28 5.86
N LEU A 495 15.87 3.22 5.12
CA LEU A 495 14.56 3.03 4.48
C LEU A 495 13.44 2.91 5.53
N THR A 496 13.70 2.19 6.62
CA THR A 496 12.75 2.04 7.73
C THR A 496 12.54 3.37 8.46
N LEU A 497 13.62 4.09 8.78
CA LEU A 497 13.56 5.42 9.38
C LEU A 497 12.87 6.43 8.47
N ALA A 498 13.13 6.41 7.16
CA ALA A 498 12.41 7.23 6.19
C ALA A 498 10.91 6.88 6.17
N SER A 499 10.55 5.59 6.20
CA SER A 499 9.13 5.19 6.30
C SER A 499 8.48 5.67 7.60
N LEU A 500 9.21 5.65 8.73
CA LEU A 500 8.72 6.17 10.01
C LEU A 500 8.59 7.70 9.98
N ILE A 501 9.60 8.42 9.49
CA ILE A 501 9.58 9.88 9.35
C ILE A 501 8.41 10.30 8.46
N VAL A 502 8.22 9.65 7.31
CA VAL A 502 7.09 9.93 6.42
C VAL A 502 5.77 9.58 7.13
N TYR A 503 5.66 8.45 7.83
CA TYR A 503 4.48 8.08 8.62
C TYR A 503 4.13 9.13 9.70
N TRP A 504 5.12 9.68 10.38
CA TRP A 504 4.96 10.75 11.38
C TRP A 504 4.71 12.13 10.74
N MET A 505 5.15 12.35 9.50
CA MET A 505 4.92 13.57 8.73
C MET A 505 3.56 13.63 8.02
N VAL A 506 2.72 12.58 8.06
CA VAL A 506 1.39 12.57 7.40
C VAL A 506 0.34 13.33 8.22
N PRO A 507 -0.26 14.43 7.73
CA PRO A 507 -1.42 15.10 8.35
C PRO A 507 -2.76 14.40 7.99
N ARG A 508 -3.81 14.55 8.81
CA ARG A 508 -5.19 13.96 8.71
C ARG A 508 -6.26 15.07 8.56
N LEU A 509 -7.44 14.94 7.91
CA LEU A 509 -8.74 15.70 8.16
C LEU A 509 -9.33 15.26 9.49
N GLY A 510 -9.68 16.17 10.39
CA GLY A 510 -10.40 15.74 11.58
C GLY A 510 -11.11 16.82 12.37
N LEU A 511 -11.27 16.51 13.65
CA LEU A 511 -12.30 17.05 14.53
C LEU A 511 -11.70 17.96 15.62
N ALA A 512 -10.37 17.94 15.81
CA ALA A 512 -9.74 18.51 16.99
C ALA A 512 -8.58 19.49 16.72
N ASP A 513 -7.56 19.10 15.95
CA ASP A 513 -6.26 19.81 15.92
C ASP A 513 -5.76 20.28 14.53
N GLU A 514 -4.56 20.89 14.46
CA GLU A 514 -3.99 21.39 13.19
C GLU A 514 -3.48 20.27 12.26
N LYS A 515 -3.16 19.10 12.83
CA LYS A 515 -2.75 17.88 12.15
C LYS A 515 -3.94 16.99 11.81
N ASP A 516 -5.10 17.42 12.25
CA ASP A 516 -6.41 17.23 11.70
C ASP A 516 -6.66 18.27 10.55
N ILE A 517 -5.67 18.62 9.64
CA ILE A 517 -5.85 18.93 8.17
C ILE A 517 -5.57 17.80 7.10
N SER A 518 -6.48 17.62 6.12
CA SER A 518 -6.48 16.49 5.18
C SER A 518 -5.46 16.82 4.14
N VAL A 519 -4.73 15.80 3.68
CA VAL A 519 -3.60 16.06 2.79
C VAL A 519 -4.05 16.81 1.52
N LYS A 520 -5.30 16.60 1.07
CA LYS A 520 -5.93 17.33 -0.04
C LYS A 520 -6.26 18.79 0.31
N GLY A 521 -6.79 19.03 1.50
CA GLY A 521 -7.01 20.38 2.02
C GLY A 521 -5.69 21.16 2.14
N LEU A 522 -4.68 20.58 2.80
CA LEU A 522 -3.39 21.24 3.05
C LEU A 522 -2.64 21.60 1.77
N GLU A 523 -2.74 20.78 0.74
CA GLU A 523 -2.13 21.07 -0.56
C GLU A 523 -2.79 22.24 -1.27
N ILE A 524 -4.11 22.33 -1.20
CA ILE A 524 -4.88 23.45 -1.79
C ILE A 524 -4.61 24.73 -1.02
N ILE A 525 -4.63 24.70 0.33
CA ILE A 525 -4.27 25.85 1.18
C ILE A 525 -2.93 26.45 0.77
N ARG A 526 -1.91 25.61 0.58
CA ARG A 526 -0.56 26.05 0.20
C ARG A 526 -0.43 26.55 -1.24
N GLN A 527 -1.49 26.43 -2.05
CA GLN A 527 -1.60 26.96 -3.40
C GLN A 527 -2.52 28.19 -3.48
N CYS A 528 -3.35 28.42 -2.46
CA CYS A 528 -4.24 29.56 -2.37
C CYS A 528 -3.50 30.83 -1.94
N GLN A 529 -3.89 31.96 -2.52
CA GLN A 529 -3.34 33.28 -2.20
C GLN A 529 -4.03 33.91 -0.99
N ALA A 530 -5.29 33.54 -0.72
CA ALA A 530 -6.00 33.82 0.52
C ALA A 530 -6.58 32.53 1.13
N VAL A 531 -6.49 32.42 2.44
CA VAL A 531 -6.97 31.29 3.22
C VAL A 531 -7.82 31.83 4.36
N TYR A 532 -9.10 31.50 4.33
CA TYR A 532 -10.09 31.93 5.29
C TYR A 532 -10.47 30.78 6.20
N LEU A 533 -10.47 30.99 7.52
CA LEU A 533 -10.97 30.01 8.48
C LEU A 533 -12.30 30.46 9.03
N GLU A 534 -13.30 29.63 8.85
CA GLU A 534 -14.57 29.76 9.50
C GLU A 534 -14.56 29.00 10.83
N ALA A 535 -14.90 29.69 11.92
CA ALA A 535 -14.96 29.11 13.26
C ALA A 535 -16.28 29.38 14.00
N TYR A 536 -17.34 29.73 13.25
CA TYR A 536 -18.66 30.06 13.82
C TYR A 536 -19.70 28.94 13.66
N THR A 537 -19.52 27.97 12.76
CA THR A 537 -20.34 26.73 12.73
C THR A 537 -19.79 25.64 13.63
N SER A 538 -18.50 25.68 13.97
CA SER A 538 -17.83 24.76 14.89
C SER A 538 -16.45 25.31 15.28
N ILE A 539 -15.97 24.96 16.48
CA ILE A 539 -14.70 25.41 17.05
C ILE A 539 -13.60 24.38 16.76
N LEU A 540 -12.43 24.84 16.32
CA LEU A 540 -11.21 24.03 16.33
C LEU A 540 -10.51 24.17 17.71
N CYS A 541 -10.03 23.08 18.32
CA CYS A 541 -9.42 23.11 19.66
C CYS A 541 -7.97 23.65 19.68
N VAL A 542 -7.58 24.47 18.69
CA VAL A 542 -6.22 24.93 18.43
C VAL A 542 -6.22 26.41 18.04
N SER A 543 -5.20 27.15 18.50
CA SER A 543 -5.07 28.58 18.24
C SER A 543 -4.67 28.89 16.80
N LYS A 544 -5.05 30.08 16.33
CA LYS A 544 -4.79 30.58 14.98
C LYS A 544 -3.30 30.54 14.62
N GLU A 545 -2.44 30.89 15.55
CA GLU A 545 -0.99 31.00 15.36
C GLU A 545 -0.36 29.62 15.08
N LYS A 546 -0.89 28.56 15.70
CA LYS A 546 -0.47 27.18 15.43
C LYS A 546 -0.92 26.72 14.04
N LEU A 547 -2.12 27.10 13.61
CA LEU A 547 -2.62 26.81 12.26
C LEU A 547 -1.77 27.52 11.20
N GLU A 548 -1.49 28.81 11.38
CA GLU A 548 -0.65 29.61 10.47
C GLU A 548 0.79 29.03 10.39
N ALA A 549 1.37 28.66 11.53
CA ALA A 549 2.69 28.01 11.59
C ALA A 549 2.72 26.64 10.90
N PHE A 550 1.63 25.86 10.96
CA PHE A 550 1.56 24.53 10.37
C PHE A 550 1.25 24.57 8.86
N TYR A 551 0.32 25.43 8.45
CA TYR A 551 -0.07 25.59 7.05
C TYR A 551 1.00 26.33 6.24
N GLY A 552 1.72 27.27 6.86
CA GLY A 552 2.77 28.08 6.22
C GLY A 552 2.22 29.30 5.47
N CYS A 553 1.03 29.75 5.84
CA CYS A 553 0.31 30.88 5.25
C CYS A 553 -0.46 31.63 6.33
N SER A 554 -0.74 32.92 6.11
CA SER A 554 -1.69 33.66 6.96
C SER A 554 -3.11 33.12 6.77
N VAL A 555 -3.82 32.94 7.87
CA VAL A 555 -5.20 32.48 7.92
C VAL A 555 -6.06 33.63 8.40
N THR A 556 -7.12 33.98 7.68
CA THR A 556 -8.04 35.06 8.06
C THR A 556 -9.32 34.49 8.65
N LEU A 557 -9.61 34.80 9.91
CA LEU A 557 -10.85 34.39 10.56
C LEU A 557 -12.06 35.11 9.93
N VAL A 558 -13.09 34.34 9.56
CA VAL A 558 -14.34 34.84 9.00
C VAL A 558 -15.54 34.45 9.87
N ASN A 559 -16.40 35.44 10.09
CA ASN A 559 -17.61 35.34 10.88
C ASN A 559 -18.82 35.11 9.98
N ARG A 560 -19.95 34.72 10.58
CA ARG A 560 -21.23 34.47 9.90
C ARG A 560 -21.62 35.56 8.90
N GLU A 561 -21.51 36.82 9.30
CA GLU A 561 -21.78 37.96 8.42
C GLU A 561 -20.97 37.90 7.11
N LYS A 562 -19.66 37.59 7.16
CA LYS A 562 -18.78 37.59 5.98
C LYS A 562 -18.96 36.39 5.06
N VAL A 563 -19.62 35.33 5.51
CA VAL A 563 -19.85 34.10 4.72
C VAL A 563 -21.29 34.04 4.21
N GLU A 564 -22.27 34.26 5.08
CA GLU A 564 -23.70 34.15 4.76
C GLU A 564 -24.25 35.44 4.13
N TYR A 565 -23.95 36.64 4.68
CA TYR A 565 -24.58 37.89 4.25
C TYR A 565 -23.70 38.74 3.28
N ASP A 566 -22.46 39.03 3.66
CA ASP A 566 -21.47 39.83 2.91
C ASP A 566 -20.50 38.98 2.07
N GLY A 567 -20.85 37.72 1.79
CA GLY A 567 -20.00 36.73 1.08
C GLY A 567 -19.52 37.13 -0.33
N ASN A 568 -19.95 38.29 -0.83
CA ASN A 568 -19.39 38.94 -2.00
C ASN A 568 -17.87 39.16 -1.92
N ILE A 569 -17.27 39.38 -0.74
CA ILE A 569 -15.81 39.56 -0.63
C ILE A 569 -15.07 38.27 -1.03
N LEU A 570 -15.48 37.14 -0.47
CA LEU A 570 -14.91 35.82 -0.81
C LEU A 570 -15.09 35.48 -2.30
N LEU A 571 -16.27 35.80 -2.86
CA LEU A 571 -16.56 35.56 -4.27
C LEU A 571 -15.83 36.53 -5.21
N GLN A 572 -15.63 37.79 -4.81
CA GLN A 572 -14.85 38.78 -5.56
C GLN A 572 -13.38 38.37 -5.64
N GLU A 573 -12.75 38.01 -4.52
CA GLU A 573 -11.37 37.49 -4.53
C GLU A 573 -11.26 36.19 -5.34
N ALA A 574 -12.25 35.29 -5.24
CA ALA A 574 -12.28 34.04 -6.00
C ALA A 574 -12.46 34.21 -7.52
N ARG A 575 -12.77 35.41 -8.02
CA ARG A 575 -12.73 35.74 -9.46
C ARG A 575 -11.32 36.04 -9.96
N GLU A 576 -10.45 36.55 -9.09
CA GLU A 576 -9.10 37.03 -9.45
C GLU A 576 -7.98 36.07 -9.00
N MET A 577 -8.21 35.30 -7.93
CA MET A 577 -7.20 34.46 -7.29
C MET A 577 -7.77 33.19 -6.64
N ASN A 578 -6.88 32.24 -6.32
CA ASN A 578 -7.27 31.00 -5.64
C ASN A 578 -7.52 31.28 -4.16
N VAL A 579 -8.76 31.07 -3.71
CA VAL A 579 -9.19 31.26 -2.32
C VAL A 579 -9.57 29.92 -1.69
N ALA A 580 -9.08 29.64 -0.49
CA ALA A 580 -9.51 28.50 0.32
C ALA A 580 -10.41 28.98 1.46
N LEU A 581 -11.58 28.35 1.64
CA LEU A 581 -12.39 28.46 2.85
C LEU A 581 -12.25 27.16 3.65
N LEU A 582 -11.80 27.28 4.89
CA LEU A 582 -11.62 26.19 5.83
C LEU A 582 -12.83 26.10 6.73
N VAL A 583 -13.38 24.89 6.81
CA VAL A 583 -14.56 24.56 7.59
C VAL A 583 -14.18 23.45 8.56
N VAL A 584 -14.59 23.56 9.81
CA VAL A 584 -14.36 22.53 10.82
C VAL A 584 -15.40 21.41 10.62
N GLY A 585 -14.95 20.19 10.37
CA GLY A 585 -15.82 19.08 9.93
C GLY A 585 -15.94 19.01 8.40
N ASP A 586 -17.07 18.50 7.88
CA ASP A 586 -17.29 18.37 6.43
C ASP A 586 -18.18 19.51 5.90
N PRO A 587 -17.74 20.26 4.87
CA PRO A 587 -18.47 21.44 4.37
C PRO A 587 -19.90 21.18 3.89
N LEU A 588 -20.27 19.95 3.54
CA LEU A 588 -21.62 19.62 3.03
C LEU A 588 -22.50 18.92 4.07
N SER A 589 -22.10 18.90 5.35
CA SER A 589 -22.95 18.42 6.44
C SER A 589 -24.11 19.39 6.78
N ALA A 590 -24.01 20.67 6.40
CA ALA A 590 -24.98 21.72 6.68
C ALA A 590 -25.26 22.59 5.45
N THR A 591 -26.28 23.44 5.52
CA THR A 591 -26.76 24.26 4.39
C THR A 591 -25.96 25.54 4.14
N THR A 592 -25.22 26.05 5.13
CA THR A 592 -24.43 27.31 5.06
C THR A 592 -23.52 27.35 3.84
N HIS A 593 -22.68 26.33 3.62
CA HIS A 593 -21.75 26.29 2.49
C HIS A 593 -22.43 25.96 1.16
N VAL A 594 -23.58 25.29 1.19
CA VAL A 594 -24.38 24.99 0.00
C VAL A 594 -24.87 26.29 -0.64
N ASP A 595 -25.30 27.27 0.16
CA ASP A 595 -25.66 28.60 -0.35
C ASP A 595 -24.47 29.31 -1.01
N LEU A 596 -23.30 29.32 -0.36
CA LEU A 596 -22.08 29.93 -0.93
C LEU A 596 -21.69 29.27 -2.27
N LEU A 597 -21.79 27.94 -2.37
CA LEU A 597 -21.55 27.19 -3.61
C LEU A 597 -22.60 27.51 -4.70
N LEU A 598 -23.87 27.73 -4.32
CA LEU A 598 -24.92 28.15 -5.25
C LEU A 598 -24.67 29.57 -5.76
N ARG A 599 -24.24 30.50 -4.90
CA ARG A 599 -23.82 31.86 -5.31
C ARG A 599 -22.61 31.81 -6.24
N ALA A 600 -21.55 31.10 -5.89
CA ALA A 600 -20.37 30.91 -6.75
C ALA A 600 -20.73 30.34 -8.13
N ARG A 601 -21.64 29.35 -8.18
CA ARG A 601 -22.13 28.77 -9.45
C ARG A 601 -22.92 29.77 -10.30
N ARG A 602 -23.75 30.63 -9.68
CA ARG A 602 -24.47 31.71 -10.42
C ARG A 602 -23.51 32.70 -11.06
N GLU A 603 -22.35 32.92 -10.45
CA GLU A 603 -21.29 33.80 -10.96
C GLU A 603 -20.28 33.10 -11.88
N ASN A 604 -20.47 31.81 -12.20
CA ASN A 604 -19.55 30.96 -12.97
C ASN A 604 -18.14 30.82 -12.36
N ILE A 605 -17.99 30.99 -11.04
CA ILE A 605 -16.73 30.79 -10.33
C ILE A 605 -16.46 29.27 -10.18
N PRO A 606 -15.26 28.76 -10.55
CA PRO A 606 -14.94 27.34 -10.43
C PRO A 606 -14.69 26.94 -8.97
N THR A 607 -15.56 26.10 -8.41
CA THR A 607 -15.48 25.64 -7.01
C THR A 607 -15.03 24.18 -6.91
N GLN A 608 -14.11 23.87 -5.99
CA GLN A 608 -13.73 22.49 -5.64
C GLN A 608 -13.97 22.20 -4.16
N ILE A 609 -14.69 21.12 -3.86
CA ILE A 609 -14.96 20.68 -2.50
C ILE A 609 -13.92 19.63 -2.04
N VAL A 610 -13.55 19.69 -0.77
CA VAL A 610 -12.73 18.68 -0.08
C VAL A 610 -13.52 18.17 1.12
N HIS A 611 -13.92 16.90 1.04
CA HIS A 611 -14.60 16.21 2.13
C HIS A 611 -13.66 15.86 3.28
N ASN A 612 -14.25 15.66 4.45
CA ASN A 612 -13.54 15.49 5.71
C ASN A 612 -14.27 14.57 6.70
N ALA A 613 -13.58 14.10 7.74
CA ALA A 613 -14.23 13.55 8.92
C ALA A 613 -15.05 14.63 9.66
N SER A 614 -16.34 14.37 9.84
CA SER A 614 -17.27 15.22 10.59
C SER A 614 -17.92 14.43 11.72
N ILE A 615 -18.56 15.13 12.68
CA ILE A 615 -19.28 14.50 13.80
C ILE A 615 -20.30 13.45 13.31
N MET A 616 -20.94 13.69 12.17
CA MET A 616 -21.87 12.76 11.49
C MET A 616 -21.26 11.37 11.22
N THR A 617 -19.95 11.33 10.97
CA THR A 617 -19.20 10.08 10.73
C THR A 617 -18.45 9.59 11.97
N ALA A 618 -17.96 10.51 12.80
CA ALA A 618 -17.16 10.21 13.97
C ALA A 618 -17.97 9.60 15.11
N ILE A 619 -19.27 9.90 15.18
CA ILE A 619 -20.16 9.44 16.26
C ILE A 619 -20.25 7.90 16.35
N GLY A 620 -19.92 7.16 15.30
CA GLY A 620 -19.82 5.69 15.33
C GLY A 620 -18.81 5.16 16.34
N ALA A 621 -17.89 5.99 16.85
CA ALA A 621 -16.98 5.64 17.94
C ALA A 621 -17.69 5.31 19.26
N VAL A 622 -18.94 5.75 19.45
CA VAL A 622 -19.76 5.39 20.63
C VAL A 622 -20.31 3.95 20.58
N GLY A 623 -20.04 3.20 19.50
CA GLY A 623 -20.48 1.81 19.31
C GLY A 623 -21.80 1.65 18.57
N LEU A 624 -22.53 2.75 18.33
CA LEU A 624 -23.77 2.76 17.56
C LEU A 624 -23.48 2.71 16.05
N GLN A 625 -24.23 1.91 15.32
CA GLN A 625 -24.07 1.70 13.88
C GLN A 625 -24.65 2.90 13.13
N LEU A 626 -23.86 3.55 12.27
CA LEU A 626 -24.26 4.79 11.58
C LEU A 626 -25.54 4.65 10.72
N TYR A 627 -25.87 3.45 10.24
CA TYR A 627 -27.09 3.18 9.49
C TYR A 627 -28.35 3.02 10.37
N ASN A 628 -28.19 2.90 11.70
CA ASN A 628 -29.29 2.91 12.66
C ASN A 628 -29.61 4.34 13.17
N PHE A 629 -28.95 5.39 12.66
CA PHE A 629 -29.29 6.78 12.95
C PHE A 629 -30.39 7.28 12.00
N GLY A 630 -31.32 8.06 12.55
CA GLY A 630 -32.37 8.74 11.80
C GLY A 630 -31.96 10.16 11.40
N GLN A 631 -32.96 11.03 11.20
CA GLN A 631 -32.72 12.44 10.91
C GLN A 631 -31.95 13.08 12.08
N THR A 632 -30.73 13.57 11.81
CA THR A 632 -29.98 14.38 12.76
C THR A 632 -30.67 15.72 12.96
N VAL A 633 -30.69 16.21 14.20
CA VAL A 633 -31.37 17.44 14.59
C VAL A 633 -30.39 18.41 15.27
N SER A 634 -30.70 19.70 15.23
CA SER A 634 -29.96 20.74 15.94
C SER A 634 -30.87 21.37 16.99
N LEU A 635 -30.46 21.33 18.26
CA LEU A 635 -31.17 21.97 19.36
C LEU A 635 -30.61 23.38 19.54
N VAL A 636 -31.47 24.40 19.41
CA VAL A 636 -31.12 25.82 19.54
C VAL A 636 -31.42 26.35 20.93
N PHE A 637 -30.73 27.41 21.37
CA PHE A 637 -31.03 28.06 22.63
C PHE A 637 -32.47 28.62 22.66
N PHE A 638 -33.21 28.28 23.72
CA PHE A 638 -34.54 28.84 23.97
C PHE A 638 -34.43 30.28 24.48
N THR A 639 -35.33 31.13 23.97
CA THR A 639 -35.57 32.47 24.51
C THR A 639 -36.94 32.50 25.20
N GLU A 640 -37.23 33.55 25.96
CA GLU A 640 -38.53 33.71 26.61
C GLU A 640 -39.70 33.72 25.60
N THR A 641 -39.47 34.24 24.39
CA THR A 641 -40.47 34.40 23.34
C THR A 641 -40.44 33.33 22.24
N TRP A 642 -39.38 32.52 22.15
CA TRP A 642 -39.21 31.55 21.06
C TRP A 642 -38.59 30.24 21.56
N LYS A 643 -39.40 29.17 21.48
CA LYS A 643 -39.06 27.79 21.86
C LYS A 643 -39.50 26.84 20.73
N PRO A 644 -38.64 26.57 19.72
CA PRO A 644 -39.03 25.80 18.56
C PRO A 644 -39.22 24.31 18.90
N ASN A 645 -40.45 23.81 18.76
CA ASN A 645 -40.81 22.41 19.03
C ASN A 645 -40.64 21.47 17.82
N SER A 646 -40.20 21.96 16.67
CA SER A 646 -40.01 21.15 15.45
C SER A 646 -39.04 19.98 15.64
N ILE A 647 -38.02 20.15 16.48
CA ILE A 647 -37.06 19.10 16.88
C ILE A 647 -37.74 17.91 17.58
N TYR A 648 -38.75 18.16 18.40
CA TYR A 648 -39.46 17.13 19.15
C TYR A 648 -40.12 16.10 18.21
N PHE A 649 -40.83 16.59 17.19
CA PHE A 649 -41.46 15.73 16.19
C PHE A 649 -40.45 14.93 15.36
N ARG A 650 -39.24 15.45 15.12
CA ARG A 650 -38.17 14.70 14.43
C ARG A 650 -37.54 13.61 15.30
N ILE A 651 -37.35 13.88 16.59
CA ILE A 651 -36.94 12.84 17.56
C ILE A 651 -38.01 11.73 17.62
N LYS A 652 -39.30 12.10 17.61
CA LYS A 652 -40.42 11.15 17.55
C LYS A 652 -40.40 10.29 16.28
N GLU A 653 -40.34 10.90 15.09
CA GLU A 653 -40.25 10.18 13.81
C GLU A 653 -39.11 9.15 13.81
N ASN A 654 -37.93 9.52 14.29
CA ASN A 654 -36.80 8.60 14.44
C ASN A 654 -37.11 7.46 15.41
N ARG A 655 -37.67 7.77 16.59
CA ARG A 655 -37.95 6.81 17.65
C ARG A 655 -39.06 5.81 17.29
N ASP A 656 -40.08 6.25 16.56
CA ASP A 656 -41.16 5.41 16.02
C ASP A 656 -40.63 4.41 14.98
N LEU A 657 -39.68 4.84 14.14
CA LEU A 657 -38.97 3.94 13.21
C LEU A 657 -37.99 3.00 13.95
N GLY A 658 -37.50 3.41 15.12
CA GLY A 658 -36.55 2.68 15.95
C GLY A 658 -35.10 3.09 15.74
N LEU A 659 -34.85 4.31 15.26
CA LEU A 659 -33.54 4.85 14.93
C LEU A 659 -33.00 5.75 16.06
N HIS A 660 -31.68 5.77 16.24
CA HIS A 660 -30.99 6.70 17.13
C HIS A 660 -31.07 8.13 16.59
N THR A 661 -31.13 9.12 17.47
CA THR A 661 -31.13 10.53 17.07
C THR A 661 -29.85 11.20 17.55
N LEU A 662 -29.00 11.64 16.63
CA LEU A 662 -27.92 12.57 16.91
C LEU A 662 -28.50 13.99 17.05
N ILE A 663 -28.20 14.63 18.18
CA ILE A 663 -28.57 16.00 18.52
C ILE A 663 -27.28 16.83 18.56
N LEU A 664 -27.15 17.72 17.59
CA LEU A 664 -26.12 18.77 17.57
C LEU A 664 -26.60 19.91 18.49
N LEU A 665 -25.71 20.41 19.33
CA LEU A 665 -26.03 21.43 20.34
C LEU A 665 -25.57 22.82 19.87
N ASP A 666 -26.36 23.84 20.20
CA ASP A 666 -26.15 25.20 19.69
C ASP A 666 -24.83 25.84 20.17
N LEU A 667 -24.36 26.78 19.36
CA LEU A 667 -23.18 27.59 19.65
C LEU A 667 -23.34 28.99 19.06
N HIS A 668 -23.38 30.00 19.93
CA HIS A 668 -23.45 31.41 19.55
C HIS A 668 -22.02 31.97 19.58
N VAL A 669 -21.41 32.11 18.41
CA VAL A 669 -20.02 32.61 18.28
C VAL A 669 -20.04 33.97 17.58
N GLN A 670 -19.82 35.03 18.37
CA GLN A 670 -19.79 36.43 17.90
C GLN A 670 -21.08 36.85 17.19
N GLU A 671 -22.24 36.59 17.81
CA GLU A 671 -23.52 37.15 17.33
C GLU A 671 -23.65 38.63 17.74
N PRO A 672 -24.18 39.51 16.88
CA PRO A 672 -24.37 40.93 17.20
C PRO A 672 -25.61 41.16 18.06
N LEU A 673 -25.45 41.88 19.18
CA LEU A 673 -26.55 42.28 20.09
C LEU A 673 -27.68 42.96 19.32
N LEU A 674 -28.88 42.39 19.40
CA LEU A 674 -30.10 42.91 18.74
C LEU A 674 -30.39 44.37 19.13
N GLU A 675 -30.21 44.72 20.40
CA GLU A 675 -30.33 46.12 20.86
C GLU A 675 -29.28 47.08 20.25
N SER A 676 -28.11 46.55 19.91
CA SER A 676 -27.00 47.35 19.40
C SER A 676 -27.13 47.55 17.88
N LEU A 677 -27.63 46.54 17.15
CA LEU A 677 -28.05 46.65 15.76
C LEU A 677 -29.09 47.76 15.56
N VAL A 678 -30.13 47.82 16.41
CA VAL A 678 -31.16 48.89 16.37
C VAL A 678 -30.55 50.28 16.64
N LYS A 679 -29.44 50.37 17.38
CA LYS A 679 -28.71 51.61 17.69
C LYS A 679 -27.57 51.91 16.72
N GLY A 680 -27.42 51.15 15.63
CA GLY A 680 -26.40 51.36 14.59
C GLY A 680 -24.95 51.10 15.03
N LYS A 681 -24.72 50.42 16.16
CA LYS A 681 -23.40 49.99 16.62
C LYS A 681 -23.36 48.47 16.69
N LYS A 682 -22.43 47.82 15.98
CA LYS A 682 -22.22 46.37 16.15
C LYS A 682 -21.41 46.13 17.43
N ILE A 683 -22.07 45.59 18.45
CA ILE A 683 -21.45 45.03 19.66
C ILE A 683 -21.74 43.53 19.61
N TYR A 684 -20.69 42.71 19.73
CA TYR A 684 -20.80 41.25 19.69
C TYR A 684 -20.89 40.67 21.10
N GLU A 685 -21.69 39.63 21.27
CA GLU A 685 -21.81 38.90 22.54
C GLU A 685 -20.61 37.99 22.81
N GLU A 686 -20.38 37.65 24.08
CA GLU A 686 -19.39 36.63 24.45
C GLU A 686 -19.85 35.26 23.94
N PRO A 687 -18.92 34.38 23.51
CA PRO A 687 -19.29 33.14 22.85
C PRO A 687 -19.94 32.14 23.82
N LEU A 688 -21.19 31.78 23.54
CA LEU A 688 -22.01 30.88 24.37
C LEU A 688 -22.12 29.50 23.72
N PHE A 689 -21.93 28.44 24.51
CA PHE A 689 -21.95 27.06 24.03
C PHE A 689 -22.92 26.21 24.85
N MET A 690 -23.80 25.48 24.17
CA MET A 690 -24.81 24.67 24.84
C MET A 690 -24.16 23.43 25.49
N SER A 691 -24.31 23.31 26.82
CA SER A 691 -23.85 22.15 27.56
C SER A 691 -24.85 20.99 27.47
N ILE A 692 -24.38 19.74 27.64
CA ILE A 692 -25.28 18.57 27.65
C ILE A 692 -26.35 18.69 28.76
N PRO A 693 -26.04 19.10 30.00
CA PRO A 693 -27.07 19.40 31.00
C PRO A 693 -28.12 20.44 30.56
N HIS A 694 -27.70 21.52 29.89
CA HIS A 694 -28.63 22.54 29.40
C HIS A 694 -29.53 21.99 28.30
N ALA A 695 -28.97 21.24 27.35
CA ALA A 695 -29.70 20.57 26.28
C ALA A 695 -30.76 19.59 26.83
N ILE A 696 -30.40 18.79 27.85
CA ILE A 696 -31.33 17.84 28.47
C ILE A 696 -32.50 18.56 29.15
N ASN A 697 -32.25 19.68 29.84
CA ASN A 697 -33.31 20.47 30.44
C ASN A 697 -34.29 21.03 29.40
N GLN A 698 -33.79 21.55 28.27
CA GLN A 698 -34.64 22.02 27.16
C GLN A 698 -35.43 20.89 26.49
N LEU A 699 -34.84 19.70 26.33
CA LEU A 699 -35.56 18.54 25.82
C LEU A 699 -36.70 18.14 26.78
N LEU A 700 -36.43 18.00 28.07
CA LEU A 700 -37.46 17.69 29.07
C LEU A 700 -38.55 18.77 29.14
N GLU A 701 -38.21 20.04 28.91
CA GLU A 701 -39.20 21.12 28.76
C GLU A 701 -40.09 20.92 27.51
N LEU A 702 -39.55 20.48 26.38
CA LEU A 702 -40.35 20.17 25.19
C LEU A 702 -41.33 19.01 25.40
N GLU A 703 -40.93 17.97 26.14
CA GLU A 703 -41.87 16.89 26.52
C GLU A 703 -43.00 17.42 27.41
N LEU A 704 -42.70 18.34 28.34
CA LEU A 704 -43.70 19.04 29.15
C LEU A 704 -44.57 20.04 28.38
N LEU A 705 -44.23 20.38 27.12
CA LEU A 705 -45.03 21.24 26.24
C LEU A 705 -45.83 20.44 25.19
N CYS A 706 -45.29 19.31 24.73
CA CYS A 706 -45.89 18.49 23.67
C CYS A 706 -46.71 17.30 24.19
N HIS A 707 -46.37 16.76 25.37
CA HIS A 707 -47.13 15.69 26.06
C HIS A 707 -47.39 14.41 25.23
N GLU A 708 -46.42 13.96 24.42
CA GLU A 708 -46.60 12.74 23.60
C GLU A 708 -45.82 11.52 24.13
N ASN A 709 -45.11 11.65 25.26
CA ASN A 709 -44.28 10.62 25.90
C ASN A 709 -43.22 10.04 24.98
N VAL A 710 -42.51 10.91 24.24
CA VAL A 710 -41.46 10.49 23.30
C VAL A 710 -40.19 10.15 24.07
N TYR A 711 -39.82 10.91 25.10
CA TYR A 711 -38.69 10.63 25.98
C TYR A 711 -38.90 11.19 27.38
N ASP A 712 -38.12 10.71 28.34
CA ASP A 712 -38.27 11.04 29.76
C ASP A 712 -36.91 11.03 30.50
N GLU A 713 -36.91 11.34 31.79
CA GLU A 713 -35.72 11.25 32.64
C GLU A 713 -35.01 9.88 32.63
N SER A 714 -35.75 8.80 32.35
CA SER A 714 -35.24 7.42 32.32
C SER A 714 -34.67 7.01 30.96
N THR A 715 -34.99 7.74 29.89
CA THR A 715 -34.59 7.43 28.52
C THR A 715 -33.07 7.36 28.38
N LEU A 716 -32.59 6.26 27.81
CA LEU A 716 -31.15 6.04 27.62
C LEU A 716 -30.59 6.91 26.49
N ALA A 717 -29.43 7.49 26.77
CA ALA A 717 -28.73 8.43 25.91
C ALA A 717 -27.21 8.29 26.05
N VAL A 718 -26.47 8.90 25.13
CA VAL A 718 -25.01 9.01 25.16
C VAL A 718 -24.62 10.47 24.99
N GLY A 719 -23.96 11.04 25.99
CA GLY A 719 -23.33 12.36 25.90
C GLY A 719 -21.89 12.23 25.38
N VAL A 720 -21.53 13.07 24.42
CA VAL A 720 -20.21 13.11 23.79
C VAL A 720 -19.65 14.52 23.85
N SER A 721 -18.38 14.66 24.24
CA SER A 721 -17.67 15.93 24.23
C SER A 721 -16.32 15.81 23.55
N ARG A 722 -15.98 16.83 22.74
CA ARG A 722 -14.70 17.01 22.05
C ARG A 722 -14.22 15.75 21.33
N MET A 723 -15.15 15.14 20.58
CA MET A 723 -14.96 13.95 19.75
C MET A 723 -13.72 14.09 18.86
N GLY A 724 -12.83 13.11 18.87
CA GLY A 724 -11.54 13.11 18.16
C GLY A 724 -10.39 13.82 18.87
N SER A 725 -10.63 14.56 19.97
CA SER A 725 -9.57 15.25 20.72
C SER A 725 -8.88 14.38 21.76
N SER A 726 -7.70 14.79 22.23
CA SER A 726 -7.03 14.16 23.39
C SER A 726 -7.78 14.33 24.72
N THR A 727 -8.87 15.10 24.72
CA THR A 727 -9.74 15.35 25.88
C THR A 727 -11.16 14.84 25.64
N GLU A 728 -11.36 13.97 24.65
CA GLU A 728 -12.64 13.32 24.35
C GLU A 728 -13.23 12.67 25.61
N LYS A 729 -14.54 12.82 25.79
CA LYS A 729 -15.28 12.12 26.86
C LYS A 729 -16.64 11.68 26.32
N ILE A 730 -16.88 10.37 26.37
CA ILE A 730 -18.12 9.69 26.02
C ILE A 730 -18.70 9.12 27.31
N VAL A 731 -19.98 9.35 27.59
CA VAL A 731 -20.68 8.84 28.79
C VAL A 731 -22.09 8.41 28.39
N ALA A 732 -22.47 7.19 28.73
CA ALA A 732 -23.82 6.65 28.55
C ALA A 732 -24.58 6.61 29.89
N GLY A 733 -25.90 6.76 29.82
CA GLY A 733 -26.78 6.74 30.99
C GLY A 733 -28.18 7.20 30.66
N SER A 734 -29.02 7.35 31.68
CA SER A 734 -30.32 8.03 31.49
C SER A 734 -30.14 9.55 31.35
N LEU A 735 -31.11 10.24 30.75
CA LEU A 735 -31.10 11.71 30.68
C LEU A 735 -30.88 12.36 32.07
N LYS A 736 -31.52 11.83 33.11
CA LYS A 736 -31.31 12.27 34.51
C LYS A 736 -29.86 12.13 34.99
N GLN A 737 -29.18 11.04 34.62
CA GLN A 737 -27.77 10.84 34.99
C GLN A 737 -26.89 11.83 34.23
N LEU A 738 -27.04 11.91 32.91
CA LEU A 738 -26.22 12.78 32.06
C LEU A 738 -26.38 14.27 32.38
N ALA A 739 -27.55 14.71 32.85
CA ALA A 739 -27.79 16.07 33.31
C ALA A 739 -26.94 16.49 34.53
N SER A 740 -26.41 15.54 35.29
CA SER A 740 -25.53 15.77 36.45
C SER A 740 -24.02 15.62 36.15
N VAL A 741 -23.66 15.29 34.91
CA VAL A 741 -22.27 15.06 34.49
C VAL A 741 -21.63 16.34 33.97
N ASP A 742 -20.47 16.71 34.52
CA ASP A 742 -19.57 17.67 33.89
C ASP A 742 -18.85 17.01 32.69
N PHE A 743 -19.12 17.51 31.49
CA PHE A 743 -18.45 17.10 30.26
C PHE A 743 -17.19 17.93 29.93
N GLY A 744 -16.93 19.01 30.68
CA GLY A 744 -15.84 19.94 30.43
C GLY A 744 -16.17 21.00 29.36
N PRO A 745 -15.15 21.58 28.69
CA PRO A 745 -15.34 22.64 27.69
C PRO A 745 -16.05 22.16 26.40
N PRO A 746 -16.62 23.05 25.57
CA PRO A 746 -17.17 22.68 24.26
C PRO A 746 -16.12 22.01 23.35
N LEU A 747 -16.50 21.30 22.29
CA LEU A 747 -17.86 21.09 21.74
C LEU A 747 -18.56 19.87 22.34
N HIS A 748 -19.89 19.94 22.46
CA HIS A 748 -20.74 18.86 22.99
C HIS A 748 -21.75 18.36 21.95
N SER A 749 -22.17 17.10 22.08
CA SER A 749 -23.23 16.48 21.29
C SER A 749 -23.96 15.42 22.13
N LEU A 750 -25.23 15.21 21.85
CA LEU A 750 -26.08 14.27 22.59
C LEU A 750 -26.69 13.26 21.61
N ILE A 751 -26.77 12.00 22.01
CA ILE A 751 -27.45 10.94 21.25
C ILE A 751 -28.60 10.41 22.09
N LEU A 752 -29.82 10.41 21.56
CA LEU A 752 -30.94 9.64 22.11
C LEU A 752 -30.96 8.26 21.47
N LEU A 753 -31.06 7.20 22.27
CA LEU A 753 -31.18 5.85 21.72
C LEU A 753 -32.58 5.64 21.11
N GLY A 754 -32.65 4.97 19.96
CA GLY A 754 -33.92 4.61 19.31
C GLY A 754 -34.70 3.56 20.10
N SER A 755 -35.90 3.18 19.63
CA SER A 755 -36.69 2.09 20.23
C SER A 755 -36.23 0.68 19.80
N LYS A 756 -35.31 0.59 18.84
CA LYS A 756 -34.61 -0.63 18.44
C LYS A 756 -33.11 -0.39 18.59
N ILE A 757 -32.37 -1.40 19.02
CA ILE A 757 -30.91 -1.38 19.14
C ILE A 757 -30.40 -2.81 19.00
N HIS A 758 -29.24 -2.99 18.37
CA HIS A 758 -28.60 -4.29 18.20
C HIS A 758 -27.86 -4.71 19.48
N ILE A 759 -27.73 -6.02 19.72
CA ILE A 759 -27.09 -6.53 20.95
C ILE A 759 -25.62 -6.08 21.10
N LEU A 760 -24.87 -6.02 19.99
CA LEU A 760 -23.49 -5.50 20.00
C LEU A 760 -23.43 -3.98 20.26
N GLU A 761 -24.45 -3.22 19.86
CA GLU A 761 -24.48 -1.78 20.11
C GLU A 761 -24.70 -1.50 21.60
N ILE A 762 -25.64 -2.22 22.24
CA ILE A 762 -25.91 -2.05 23.67
C ILE A 762 -24.74 -2.57 24.52
N GLU A 763 -24.09 -3.69 24.13
CA GLU A 763 -22.88 -4.18 24.80
C GLU A 763 -21.72 -3.18 24.72
N TYR A 764 -21.55 -2.48 23.60
CA TYR A 764 -20.49 -1.48 23.45
C TYR A 764 -20.80 -0.18 24.21
N VAL A 765 -22.05 0.31 24.11
CA VAL A 765 -22.49 1.53 24.85
C VAL A 765 -22.41 1.32 26.37
N ARG A 766 -22.63 0.09 26.85
CA ARG A 766 -22.53 -0.30 28.26
C ARG A 766 -21.14 -0.05 28.87
N GLU A 767 -20.06 -0.14 28.09
CA GLU A 767 -18.71 0.16 28.57
C GLU A 767 -18.51 1.64 28.91
N PHE A 768 -19.38 2.53 28.42
CA PHE A 768 -19.41 3.96 28.77
C PHE A 768 -20.47 4.30 29.83
N ALA A 769 -21.18 3.32 30.38
CA ALA A 769 -22.28 3.55 31.32
C ALA A 769 -21.80 4.12 32.66
N LEU A 770 -22.39 5.23 33.09
CA LEU A 770 -22.05 5.90 34.35
C LEU A 770 -22.38 5.06 35.59
N ASP A 771 -23.50 4.32 35.56
CA ASP A 771 -23.79 3.24 36.49
C ASP A 771 -24.31 2.04 35.69
N ILE A 772 -23.49 1.00 35.61
CA ILE A 772 -23.77 -0.23 34.87
C ILE A 772 -25.04 -0.94 35.38
N LYS A 773 -25.36 -0.90 36.68
CA LYS A 773 -26.55 -1.58 37.23
C LYS A 773 -27.83 -0.85 36.83
N ILE A 774 -27.81 0.48 36.88
CA ILE A 774 -28.92 1.32 36.44
C ILE A 774 -29.10 1.19 34.92
N PHE A 775 -28.01 1.21 34.16
CA PHE A 775 -28.02 1.00 32.72
C PHE A 775 -28.62 -0.36 32.35
N ASP A 776 -28.10 -1.47 32.90
CA ASP A 776 -28.63 -2.82 32.66
C ASP A 776 -30.12 -2.96 33.03
N SER A 777 -30.57 -2.27 34.08
CA SER A 777 -31.99 -2.21 34.49
C SER A 777 -32.85 -1.50 33.45
N LEU A 778 -32.46 -0.29 33.04
CA LEU A 778 -33.18 0.51 32.05
C LEU A 778 -33.18 -0.15 30.68
N THR A 779 -32.06 -0.78 30.30
CA THR A 779 -31.93 -1.54 29.04
C THR A 779 -32.94 -2.69 28.98
N ARG A 780 -33.12 -3.46 30.06
CA ARG A 780 -34.13 -4.54 30.10
C ARG A 780 -35.56 -4.02 30.02
N GLN A 781 -35.83 -2.83 30.57
CA GLN A 781 -37.13 -2.18 30.52
C GLN A 781 -37.45 -1.60 29.14
N GLN A 782 -36.49 -0.91 28.51
CA GLN A 782 -36.67 -0.22 27.23
C GLN A 782 -36.52 -1.16 26.02
N PHE A 783 -35.71 -2.22 26.13
CA PHE A 783 -35.42 -3.18 25.04
C PHE A 783 -35.73 -4.63 25.42
N PRO A 784 -36.98 -4.97 25.82
CA PRO A 784 -37.33 -6.32 26.28
C PRO A 784 -37.19 -7.39 25.18
N SER A 785 -37.16 -6.99 23.90
CA SER A 785 -36.92 -7.90 22.77
C SER A 785 -35.52 -8.52 22.76
N LEU A 786 -34.51 -7.88 23.37
CA LEU A 786 -33.15 -8.39 23.44
C LEU A 786 -32.96 -9.52 24.46
N TYR A 787 -33.91 -9.68 25.38
CA TYR A 787 -33.85 -10.64 26.49
C TYR A 787 -34.93 -11.73 26.43
N LYS A 788 -35.71 -11.77 25.35
CA LYS A 788 -36.62 -12.88 25.05
C LYS A 788 -35.86 -13.92 24.22
N ILE A 789 -35.44 -14.99 24.90
CA ILE A 789 -34.97 -16.25 24.32
C ILE A 789 -36.19 -17.04 23.83
#